data_AF-A0A8S2EL71-F1
#
_entry.id   AF-A0A8S2EL71-F1
#
_cell.length_a   1.000
_cell.length_b   1.000
_cell.length_c   1.000
_cell.angle_alpha   90.00
_cell.angle_beta   90.00
_cell.angle_gamma   90.00
#
_symmetry.space_group_name_H-M   'P 1'
#
loop_
_entity.id
_entity.type
_entity.pdbx_description
1 polymer ?
#
loop_
_entity_poly.entity_id
_entity_poly.type
_entity_poly.pdbx_seq_one_letter_code
_entity_poly.pdbx_strand_id
1 'polypeptide(L)'
;MISASDALTENHIQNSNQITRQASKFINDETNEIIVHRADINTTMNVEYQPVTCIYRDKKNELNLILNCKRKQSDLYQLEDLVQAGELQYINQTLDDITKNLIDRLNYNNYSFPKFIQDCLTPIMYLLKRQQNLDDFFISLTFKYQGIDQPTEYQLQQRTNSSLRMLLHVLFMNSDIFLCRIIMSLLSKRNPVPFISSNIQVWNQNEQYQFIPAILHVWNYTRPTILSFGIGPCQGKSTLLNQLFQSTFEQTVDSIYFQQTIDIDFGYSFNPERTLNIADAHGVIDKELLHKIQPLFDGFLIQIDKTYLDRQPQILIEYLNILPANKFQMIIIRDTLYNNLQECPFAIQNLLKQFRANFSQKLHIYPLVNISNTNDRIVTFAIKTLREELLTKIKFEVQITNNTYEILLNLQNLMARDYVEYLRQLNSIIQPLKKLLLQKNNLQSNQNFPLYLKFQELCKLRQKLKKIDFYGSESENMFETYDKLNQLENELDPNTKTFSPIKSGQVFDLFIEILKSDNMLMSLDLLSTELKHELLTLGSDKITGDLTVENAFSSLEVLWRNATVCYTHTTNDQQNLIERSYYDFIAAGFPFEIIDGDNLHFQHQFLTKILSKFVSKRILVVSIIGPQNSGKSTLLNYMFGTLFDVREGRCTRGIYGSLVKLIKSNQNSNNTLGRNLSAEIPDIDYIMLIDTEGLLSIEKNDNEYDRRLVLFCLAVSHLVIVNMMGDVNETLKDMLTLCADSLKQIGVNKVNQPIVHFVLNQKADPNLKNHSEAIERIIRDFKEKELAEVIDISPKTFHTLPSAFKKERVSNDAQSPCFIRTEPDFIQRTQQLCEKIIESAKSSYGRSGQTISDPPQWLRTAVTIFDTLQKFPDLTYFKDINERRQDDQIRQHIGELISKTLPADYRKKTITDLCELTENEIRKQLQAKFDVHQNDLDNDLKIIFKATSASERIRDRCRQFLKRQVTEISNAWCTAVLQAHDQKQMEVLVRDGSDDLRK
;
A
#
# COMPACT_ATOMS: atom_id res chain seq x y z
N MET A 1 -1.22 -14.94 -66.58
CA MET A 1 -1.05 -15.39 -67.97
C MET A 1 0.05 -14.55 -68.59
N ILE A 2 1.14 -15.21 -69.03
CA ILE A 2 2.11 -14.83 -70.09
C ILE A 2 2.96 -13.57 -69.77
N SER A 3 4.17 -13.64 -69.19
CA SER A 3 5.48 -14.18 -69.64
C SER A 3 6.21 -13.34 -70.70
N ALA A 4 7.47 -12.98 -70.40
CA ALA A 4 8.69 -12.95 -71.25
C ALA A 4 8.62 -12.13 -72.58
N SER A 5 9.68 -11.60 -73.19
CA SER A 5 11.14 -11.53 -73.02
C SER A 5 11.67 -10.72 -74.23
N ASP A 6 12.82 -10.07 -74.05
CA ASP A 6 13.95 -9.88 -74.98
C ASP A 6 13.73 -9.65 -76.48
N ALA A 7 14.32 -8.56 -77.00
CA ALA A 7 15.36 -8.66 -78.05
C ALA A 7 16.04 -7.30 -78.31
N LEU A 8 17.36 -7.32 -78.15
CA LEU A 8 18.35 -6.35 -78.65
C LEU A 8 18.48 -6.42 -80.18
N THR A 9 19.08 -5.36 -80.73
CA THR A 9 19.80 -5.15 -82.03
C THR A 9 19.24 -3.89 -82.72
N GLU A 10 19.99 -2.93 -83.25
CA GLU A 10 21.40 -2.86 -83.64
C GLU A 10 21.73 -1.39 -84.05
N ASN A 11 23.03 -1.07 -83.98
CA ASN A 11 23.80 -0.19 -84.88
C ASN A 11 23.71 1.35 -84.81
N HIS A 12 24.77 1.88 -84.18
CA HIS A 12 25.65 2.98 -84.61
C HIS A 12 25.48 3.50 -86.05
N ILE A 13 25.61 4.84 -86.22
CA ILE A 13 26.71 5.49 -86.97
C ILE A 13 26.68 7.03 -86.84
N GLN A 14 27.86 7.56 -86.52
CA GLN A 14 28.49 8.86 -86.85
C GLN A 14 27.98 10.22 -86.32
N ASN A 15 28.68 10.64 -85.27
CA ASN A 15 29.34 11.93 -85.06
C ASN A 15 29.52 12.86 -86.28
N SER A 16 29.18 14.15 -86.12
CA SER A 16 30.15 15.20 -85.81
C SER A 16 29.49 16.58 -85.67
N ASN A 17 30.16 17.44 -84.91
CA ASN A 17 29.91 18.87 -84.66
C ASN A 17 28.93 19.24 -83.54
N GLN A 18 29.44 19.25 -82.32
CA GLN A 18 29.49 20.46 -81.47
C GLN A 18 30.32 20.14 -80.20
N ILE A 19 31.27 21.02 -79.85
CA ILE A 19 31.66 21.43 -78.48
C ILE A 19 33.01 22.17 -78.53
N THR A 20 33.00 23.39 -78.02
CA THR A 20 34.10 24.12 -77.35
C THR A 20 33.39 25.30 -76.65
N ARG A 21 33.47 25.60 -75.36
CA ARG A 21 34.35 25.22 -74.25
C ARG A 21 33.56 25.34 -72.93
N GLN A 22 33.54 24.30 -72.10
CA GLN A 22 33.50 24.39 -70.64
C GLN A 22 34.28 23.18 -70.11
N ALA A 23 35.44 23.40 -69.50
CA ALA A 23 36.19 22.34 -68.82
C ALA A 23 37.25 22.93 -67.88
N SER A 24 37.07 22.66 -66.59
CA SER A 24 38.11 22.22 -65.66
C SER A 24 37.41 21.89 -64.33
N LYS A 25 37.49 20.69 -63.73
CA LYS A 25 38.14 19.43 -64.08
C LYS A 25 37.56 18.41 -63.06
N PHE A 26 37.00 17.30 -63.53
CA PHE A 26 36.54 16.13 -62.74
C PHE A 26 37.21 14.88 -63.34
N ILE A 27 37.72 14.00 -62.47
CA ILE A 27 38.19 12.60 -62.64
C ILE A 27 38.18 12.08 -61.19
N ASN A 28 37.59 10.98 -60.70
CA ASN A 28 36.82 9.80 -61.14
C ASN A 28 35.90 9.47 -59.92
N ASP A 29 34.61 9.13 -60.03
CA ASP A 29 33.97 7.85 -60.40
C ASP A 29 34.58 6.56 -59.82
N GLU A 30 33.85 5.92 -58.90
CA GLU A 30 33.34 4.54 -59.08
C GLU A 30 32.24 4.19 -58.04
N THR A 31 31.16 3.64 -58.59
CA THR A 31 30.14 2.68 -58.07
C THR A 31 30.15 2.25 -56.59
N ASN A 32 28.97 2.19 -55.97
CA ASN A 32 28.70 1.16 -54.96
C ASN A 32 27.27 0.62 -54.99
N GLU A 33 27.22 -0.69 -55.22
CA GLU A 33 26.07 -1.58 -55.04
C GLU A 33 25.59 -1.58 -53.58
N ILE A 34 24.29 -1.83 -53.47
CA ILE A 34 23.56 -2.08 -52.24
C ILE A 34 23.98 -3.44 -51.70
N ILE A 35 24.74 -3.44 -50.60
CA ILE A 35 24.87 -4.58 -49.70
C ILE A 35 24.47 -4.14 -48.29
N VAL A 36 23.52 -4.87 -47.74
CA VAL A 36 22.95 -4.77 -46.39
C VAL A 36 24.06 -4.87 -45.33
N HIS A 37 24.24 -3.83 -44.49
CA HIS A 37 24.79 -3.99 -43.13
C HIS A 37 24.34 -2.86 -42.17
N ARG A 38 23.76 -3.32 -41.05
CA ARG A 38 23.59 -2.75 -39.70
C ARG A 38 23.75 -1.23 -39.50
N ALA A 39 22.69 -0.63 -38.96
CA ALA A 39 22.66 0.68 -38.36
C ALA A 39 23.70 0.80 -37.22
N ASP A 40 24.67 1.69 -37.40
CA ASP A 40 25.48 2.26 -36.32
C ASP A 40 25.03 3.70 -36.06
N ILE A 41 24.71 3.93 -34.78
CA ILE A 41 24.30 5.18 -34.16
C ILE A 41 25.54 6.06 -34.03
N ASN A 42 25.60 7.16 -34.79
CA ASN A 42 26.40 8.36 -34.49
C ASN A 42 26.09 9.45 -35.52
N THR A 43 25.10 10.30 -35.26
CA THR A 43 24.94 11.57 -35.97
C THR A 43 25.24 12.71 -35.01
N THR A 44 26.45 13.26 -35.16
CA THR A 44 26.79 14.62 -34.75
C THR A 44 25.84 15.60 -35.44
N MET A 45 24.86 16.13 -34.70
CA MET A 45 24.06 17.27 -35.18
C MET A 45 24.93 18.52 -35.22
N ASN A 46 25.36 18.90 -36.42
CA ASN A 46 25.77 20.28 -36.69
C ASN A 46 24.53 21.17 -36.52
N VAL A 47 24.54 22.03 -35.51
CA VAL A 47 23.54 23.05 -35.29
C VAL A 47 23.78 24.18 -36.32
N GLU A 48 23.10 24.11 -37.46
CA GLU A 48 22.83 25.32 -38.25
C GLU A 48 21.85 26.19 -37.45
N TYR A 49 22.24 27.44 -37.20
CA TYR A 49 21.42 28.43 -36.51
C TYR A 49 20.09 28.66 -37.25
N GLN A 50 18.98 28.19 -36.69
CA GLN A 50 17.66 28.57 -37.18
C GLN A 50 17.31 30.02 -36.78
N PRO A 51 16.59 30.79 -37.63
CA PRO A 51 16.20 32.16 -37.31
C PRO A 51 15.29 32.23 -36.08
N VAL A 52 15.52 33.21 -35.20
CA VAL A 52 14.75 33.47 -33.97
C VAL A 52 13.23 33.52 -34.21
N THR A 53 12.78 34.02 -35.37
CA THR A 53 11.36 34.09 -35.75
C THR A 53 10.67 32.73 -35.93
N CYS A 54 11.40 31.68 -36.28
CA CYS A 54 10.86 30.32 -36.42
C CYS A 54 10.63 29.67 -35.05
N ILE A 55 11.59 29.82 -34.13
CA ILE A 55 11.53 29.32 -32.75
C ILE A 55 10.32 29.91 -31.98
N TYR A 56 10.01 31.20 -32.18
CA TYR A 56 8.86 31.84 -31.55
C TYR A 56 7.50 31.37 -32.12
N ARG A 57 7.44 31.04 -33.42
CA ARG A 57 6.22 30.56 -34.07
C ARG A 57 5.85 29.14 -33.59
N ASP A 58 6.85 28.28 -33.45
CA ASP A 58 6.66 26.89 -33.02
C ASP A 58 6.25 26.80 -31.54
N LYS A 59 6.86 27.60 -30.66
CA LYS A 59 6.46 27.69 -29.24
C LYS A 59 5.03 28.20 -29.03
N LYS A 60 4.57 29.15 -29.86
CA LYS A 60 3.19 29.67 -29.79
C LYS A 60 2.16 28.63 -30.26
N ASN A 61 2.51 27.82 -31.26
CA ASN A 61 1.67 26.71 -31.71
C ASN A 61 1.57 25.61 -30.64
N GLU A 62 2.69 25.24 -30.02
CA GLU A 62 2.75 24.30 -28.89
C GLU A 62 1.80 24.78 -27.76
N LEU A 63 1.93 26.03 -27.32
CA LEU A 63 1.09 26.64 -26.29
C LEU A 63 -0.43 26.58 -26.62
N ASN A 64 -0.80 26.91 -27.85
CA ASN A 64 -2.20 26.88 -28.29
C ASN A 64 -2.79 25.46 -28.29
N LEU A 65 -2.01 24.44 -28.71
CA LEU A 65 -2.45 23.04 -28.69
C LEU A 65 -2.73 22.56 -27.26
N ILE A 66 -1.93 23.00 -26.29
CA ILE A 66 -2.08 22.65 -24.87
C ILE A 66 -3.27 23.37 -24.22
N LEU A 67 -3.48 24.66 -24.53
CA LEU A 67 -4.63 25.39 -24.01
C LEU A 67 -5.95 24.71 -24.41
N ASN A 68 -5.98 24.06 -25.57
CA ASN A 68 -7.12 23.24 -26.01
C ASN A 68 -7.30 21.95 -25.20
N CYS A 69 -6.31 21.52 -24.41
CA CYS A 69 -6.43 20.39 -23.47
C CYS A 69 -7.10 20.79 -22.14
N LYS A 70 -7.27 22.09 -21.86
CA LYS A 70 -7.86 22.58 -20.62
C LYS A 70 -9.35 22.31 -20.57
N ARG A 71 -9.80 21.65 -19.50
CA ARG A 71 -11.21 21.37 -19.21
C ARG A 71 -11.89 22.58 -18.57
N LYS A 72 -13.22 22.60 -18.62
CA LYS A 72 -14.04 23.54 -17.85
C LYS A 72 -13.93 23.22 -16.37
N GLN A 73 -14.14 24.23 -15.52
CA GLN A 73 -14.04 24.05 -14.07
C GLN A 73 -15.07 23.06 -13.50
N SER A 74 -16.24 22.91 -14.14
CA SER A 74 -17.25 21.91 -13.80
C SER A 74 -16.84 20.47 -14.12
N ASP A 75 -15.83 20.28 -14.97
CA ASP A 75 -15.47 18.99 -15.57
C ASP A 75 -14.06 18.55 -15.13
N LEU A 76 -13.50 19.19 -14.09
CA LEU A 76 -12.22 18.82 -13.51
C LEU A 76 -12.26 17.38 -13.01
N TYR A 77 -11.15 16.67 -13.16
CA TYR A 77 -10.98 15.36 -12.58
C TYR A 77 -11.02 15.47 -11.05
N GLN A 78 -11.75 14.54 -10.44
CA GLN A 78 -11.93 14.40 -9.00
C GLN A 78 -11.34 13.07 -8.53
N LEU A 79 -11.36 12.84 -7.21
CA LEU A 79 -10.88 11.58 -6.64
C LEU A 79 -11.57 10.36 -7.25
N GLU A 80 -12.85 10.47 -7.61
CA GLU A 80 -13.62 9.41 -8.27
C GLU A 80 -12.99 8.98 -9.61
N ASP A 81 -12.47 9.92 -10.40
CA ASP A 81 -11.79 9.62 -11.66
C ASP A 81 -10.49 8.85 -11.45
N LEU A 82 -9.75 9.16 -10.38
CA LEU A 82 -8.55 8.42 -9.99
C LEU A 82 -8.91 7.01 -9.50
N VAL A 83 -10.01 6.88 -8.74
CA VAL A 83 -10.53 5.57 -8.33
C VAL A 83 -10.85 4.75 -9.56
N GLN A 84 -11.61 5.33 -10.50
CA GLN A 84 -12.02 4.71 -11.76
C GLN A 84 -10.83 4.34 -12.65
N ALA A 85 -9.85 5.24 -12.79
CA ALA A 85 -8.64 4.98 -13.56
C ALA A 85 -7.79 3.85 -12.96
N GLY A 86 -7.84 3.67 -11.63
CA GLY A 86 -7.18 2.58 -10.93
C GLY A 86 -7.87 1.22 -11.03
N GLU A 87 -9.13 1.19 -11.49
CA GLU A 87 -9.88 -0.03 -11.71
C GLU A 87 -9.19 -0.93 -12.75
N LEU A 88 -9.67 -2.16 -12.90
CA LEU A 88 -8.98 -3.22 -13.65
C LEU A 88 -9.13 -3.09 -15.19
N GLN A 89 -9.16 -1.87 -15.70
CA GLN A 89 -9.36 -1.57 -17.12
C GLN A 89 -8.25 -2.13 -18.02
N TYR A 90 -7.01 -2.06 -17.55
CA TYR A 90 -5.83 -2.44 -18.32
C TYR A 90 -5.25 -3.78 -17.89
N ILE A 91 -5.99 -4.57 -17.10
CA ILE A 91 -5.46 -5.80 -16.51
C ILE A 91 -5.00 -6.81 -17.57
N ASN A 92 -5.66 -6.84 -18.73
CA ASN A 92 -5.33 -7.73 -19.86
C ASN A 92 -4.41 -7.09 -20.92
N GLN A 93 -3.81 -5.93 -20.65
CA GLN A 93 -2.98 -5.20 -21.61
C GLN A 93 -1.62 -4.90 -20.98
N THR A 94 -0.54 -5.33 -21.62
CA THR A 94 0.79 -4.89 -21.20
C THR A 94 0.92 -3.37 -21.38
N LEU A 95 1.87 -2.75 -20.68
CA LEU A 95 2.24 -1.35 -20.92
C LEU A 95 2.45 -1.05 -22.41
N ASP A 96 3.06 -2.01 -23.14
CA ASP A 96 3.28 -1.90 -24.57
C ASP A 96 2.00 -1.98 -25.40
N ASP A 97 1.02 -2.78 -24.99
CA ASP A 97 -0.29 -2.82 -25.65
C ASP A 97 -1.04 -1.50 -25.45
N ILE A 98 -0.98 -0.94 -24.23
CA ILE A 98 -1.60 0.35 -23.91
C ILE A 98 -0.99 1.46 -24.79
N THR A 99 0.35 1.55 -24.84
CA THR A 99 1.02 2.57 -25.66
C THR A 99 0.75 2.36 -27.14
N LYS A 100 0.76 1.11 -27.63
CA LYS A 100 0.42 0.81 -29.02
C LYS A 100 -1.01 1.23 -29.37
N ASN A 101 -1.99 0.90 -28.53
CA ASN A 101 -3.40 1.27 -28.73
C ASN A 101 -3.63 2.79 -28.71
N LEU A 102 -2.82 3.55 -27.96
CA LEU A 102 -2.87 5.02 -27.98
C LEU A 102 -2.33 5.58 -29.31
N ILE A 103 -1.21 5.03 -29.80
CA ILE A 103 -0.58 5.45 -31.06
C ILE A 103 -1.43 5.03 -32.27
N ASP A 104 -1.97 3.82 -32.28
CA ASP A 104 -2.85 3.34 -33.35
C ASP A 104 -4.09 4.24 -33.49
N ARG A 105 -4.68 4.69 -32.37
CA ARG A 105 -5.78 5.68 -32.38
C ARG A 105 -5.40 7.01 -33.00
N LEU A 106 -4.18 7.47 -32.76
CA LEU A 106 -3.63 8.69 -33.35
C LEU A 106 -3.40 8.58 -34.87
N ASN A 107 -3.23 7.36 -35.39
CA ASN A 107 -3.08 7.09 -36.82
C ASN A 107 -4.41 7.10 -37.61
N TYR A 108 -5.58 7.11 -36.95
CA TYR A 108 -6.87 7.25 -37.63
C TYR A 108 -7.17 8.72 -37.98
N ASN A 109 -7.58 8.97 -39.23
CA ASN A 109 -8.00 10.29 -39.69
C ASN A 109 -9.14 10.84 -38.78
N ASN A 110 -8.93 12.03 -38.20
CA ASN A 110 -9.79 12.78 -37.24
C ASN A 110 -9.42 12.71 -35.74
N TYR A 111 -8.31 12.10 -35.34
CA TYR A 111 -7.89 12.11 -33.94
C TYR A 111 -7.09 13.38 -33.59
N SER A 112 -7.60 14.20 -32.65
CA SER A 112 -6.98 15.49 -32.27
C SER A 112 -5.93 15.35 -31.16
N PHE A 113 -4.89 16.19 -31.16
CA PHE A 113 -3.88 16.23 -30.09
C PHE A 113 -4.48 16.37 -28.67
N PRO A 114 -5.45 17.27 -28.39
CA PRO A 114 -6.06 17.33 -27.06
C PRO A 114 -6.72 16.03 -26.62
N LYS A 115 -7.36 15.32 -27.57
CA LYS A 115 -7.97 14.02 -27.29
C LYS A 115 -6.92 12.94 -27.01
N PHE A 116 -5.80 12.95 -27.73
CA PHE A 116 -4.66 12.08 -27.45
C PHE A 116 -4.10 12.29 -26.05
N ILE A 117 -3.84 13.55 -25.66
CA ILE A 117 -3.33 13.87 -24.34
C ILE A 117 -4.30 13.41 -23.25
N GLN A 118 -5.60 13.67 -23.41
CA GLN A 118 -6.62 13.20 -22.47
C GLN A 118 -6.63 11.68 -22.34
N ASP A 119 -6.50 10.95 -23.44
CA ASP A 119 -6.47 9.48 -23.43
C ASP A 119 -5.17 8.93 -22.79
N CYS A 120 -4.09 9.71 -22.72
CA CYS A 120 -2.87 9.38 -21.97
C CYS A 120 -3.00 9.56 -20.44
N LEU A 121 -3.93 10.39 -19.95
CA LEU A 121 -4.05 10.70 -18.53
C LEU A 121 -4.57 9.52 -17.69
N THR A 122 -5.51 8.74 -18.23
CA THR A 122 -6.06 7.57 -17.52
C THR A 122 -4.99 6.48 -17.27
N PRO A 123 -4.16 6.09 -18.26
CA PRO A 123 -2.99 5.22 -18.01
C PRO A 123 -2.03 5.77 -16.95
N ILE A 124 -1.75 7.07 -16.95
CA ILE A 124 -0.87 7.67 -15.93
C ILE A 124 -1.46 7.48 -14.53
N MET A 125 -2.74 7.80 -14.34
CA MET A 125 -3.44 7.58 -13.07
C MET A 125 -3.46 6.10 -12.65
N TYR A 126 -3.65 5.18 -13.60
CA TYR A 126 -3.59 3.74 -13.37
C TYR A 126 -2.22 3.29 -12.83
N LEU A 127 -1.13 3.80 -13.42
CA LEU A 127 0.25 3.48 -13.03
C LEU A 127 0.61 4.09 -11.68
N LEU A 128 0.19 5.33 -11.41
CA LEU A 128 0.39 5.99 -10.13
C LEU A 128 -0.24 5.23 -8.96
N LYS A 129 -1.47 4.74 -9.12
CA LYS A 129 -2.13 3.91 -8.09
C LYS A 129 -1.41 2.59 -7.79
N ARG A 130 -0.65 2.08 -8.76
CA ARG A 130 0.18 0.87 -8.62
C ARG A 130 1.63 1.19 -8.23
N GLN A 131 1.91 2.45 -7.86
CA GLN A 131 3.24 2.91 -7.46
C GLN A 131 4.33 2.59 -8.51
N GLN A 132 3.98 2.69 -9.79
CA GLN A 132 4.93 2.46 -10.88
C GLN A 132 5.64 3.76 -11.27
N ASN A 133 6.89 3.63 -11.73
CA ASN A 133 7.64 4.73 -12.34
C ASN A 133 7.05 5.03 -13.74
N LEU A 134 6.96 6.31 -14.10
CA LEU A 134 6.32 6.75 -15.34
C LEU A 134 7.28 6.84 -16.53
N ASP A 135 8.59 6.77 -16.30
CA ASP A 135 9.64 6.90 -17.32
C ASP A 135 9.52 5.77 -18.35
N ASP A 136 9.33 4.52 -17.89
CA ASP A 136 9.20 3.36 -18.79
C ASP A 136 7.97 3.48 -19.72
N PHE A 137 6.84 3.99 -19.21
CA PHE A 137 5.65 4.28 -20.01
C PHE A 137 5.92 5.39 -21.04
N PHE A 138 6.56 6.48 -20.60
CA PHE A 138 6.83 7.62 -21.46
C PHE A 138 7.88 7.32 -22.54
N ILE A 139 8.91 6.53 -22.23
CA ILE A 139 9.91 6.05 -23.20
C ILE A 139 9.23 5.19 -24.27
N SER A 140 8.38 4.22 -23.87
CA SER A 140 7.63 3.37 -24.82
C SER A 140 6.69 4.19 -25.69
N LEU A 141 5.98 5.17 -25.12
CA LEU A 141 5.10 6.07 -25.86
C LEU A 141 5.88 6.90 -26.89
N THR A 142 6.99 7.51 -26.49
CA THR A 142 7.81 8.38 -27.34
C THR A 142 8.47 7.60 -28.48
N PHE A 143 9.04 6.43 -28.18
CA PHE A 143 9.65 5.56 -29.18
C PHE A 143 8.65 5.18 -30.29
N LYS A 144 7.44 4.77 -29.91
CA LYS A 144 6.38 4.40 -30.87
C LYS A 144 5.82 5.61 -31.62
N TYR A 145 5.72 6.77 -30.97
CA TYR A 145 5.31 8.01 -31.60
C TYR A 145 6.30 8.49 -32.67
N GLN A 146 7.61 8.32 -32.43
CA GLN A 146 8.66 8.65 -33.38
C GLN A 146 8.72 7.67 -34.57
N GLY A 147 8.34 6.41 -34.36
CA GLY A 147 8.32 5.35 -35.38
C GLY A 147 7.10 5.32 -36.31
N ILE A 148 6.27 6.38 -36.35
CA ILE A 148 5.15 6.47 -37.30
C ILE A 148 5.69 6.70 -38.72
N ASP A 149 5.58 5.69 -39.58
CA ASP A 149 5.93 5.77 -41.00
C ASP A 149 4.96 6.68 -41.76
N GLN A 150 5.50 7.68 -42.48
CA GLN A 150 4.74 8.66 -43.29
C GLN A 150 3.63 9.43 -42.53
N PRO A 151 4.00 10.34 -41.59
CA PRO A 151 3.02 11.19 -40.93
C PRO A 151 2.27 12.08 -41.94
N THR A 152 0.95 12.18 -41.79
CA THR A 152 0.12 13.10 -42.58
C THR A 152 0.54 14.56 -42.34
N GLU A 153 0.25 15.46 -43.29
CA GLU A 153 0.55 16.90 -43.15
C GLU A 153 -0.08 17.51 -41.88
N TYR A 154 -1.26 17.02 -41.48
CA TYR A 154 -1.93 17.36 -40.23
C TYR A 154 -1.19 16.84 -38.97
N GLN A 155 -0.62 15.64 -39.01
CA GLN A 155 0.19 15.09 -37.92
C GLN A 155 1.55 15.81 -37.81
N LEU A 156 2.15 16.21 -38.93
CA LEU A 156 3.35 17.05 -38.95
C LEU A 156 3.09 18.43 -38.32
N GLN A 157 1.90 19.01 -38.53
CA GLN A 157 1.48 20.27 -37.91
C GLN A 157 1.17 20.15 -36.40
N GLN A 158 0.89 18.94 -35.89
CA GLN A 158 0.62 18.65 -34.48
C GLN A 158 1.78 17.97 -33.74
N ARG A 159 2.93 17.74 -34.40
CA ARG A 159 4.13 17.19 -33.77
C ARG A 159 4.71 18.20 -32.78
N THR A 160 4.36 18.05 -31.51
CA THR A 160 5.03 18.71 -30.38
C THR A 160 6.08 17.77 -29.80
N ASN A 161 7.16 18.31 -29.24
CA ASN A 161 8.07 17.55 -28.38
C ASN A 161 7.32 17.18 -27.08
N SER A 162 6.50 16.12 -27.13
CA SER A 162 5.78 15.63 -25.95
C SER A 162 6.79 15.24 -24.88
N SER A 163 6.59 15.70 -23.64
CA SER A 163 7.39 15.37 -22.46
C SER A 163 6.53 14.75 -21.37
N LEU A 164 7.14 14.00 -20.45
CA LEU A 164 6.42 13.52 -19.27
C LEU A 164 5.93 14.70 -18.43
N ARG A 165 6.77 15.74 -18.30
CA ARG A 165 6.41 17.01 -17.64
C ARG A 165 5.15 17.66 -18.22
N MET A 166 4.99 17.68 -19.55
CA MET A 166 3.78 18.18 -20.19
C MET A 166 2.55 17.39 -19.74
N LEU A 167 2.62 16.06 -19.78
CA LEU A 167 1.49 15.20 -19.40
C LEU A 167 1.09 15.40 -17.93
N LEU A 168 2.08 15.47 -17.04
CA LEU A 168 1.86 15.76 -15.62
C LEU A 168 1.24 17.14 -15.41
N HIS A 169 1.75 18.16 -16.10
CA HIS A 169 1.20 19.51 -15.98
C HIS A 169 -0.25 19.58 -16.48
N VAL A 170 -0.57 18.93 -17.60
CA VAL A 170 -1.94 18.85 -18.11
C VAL A 170 -2.86 18.08 -17.13
N LEU A 171 -2.34 17.04 -16.46
CA LEU A 171 -3.08 16.33 -15.42
C LEU A 171 -3.39 17.23 -14.23
N PHE A 172 -2.38 17.93 -13.68
CA PHE A 172 -2.58 18.88 -12.56
C PHE A 172 -3.53 20.03 -12.94
N MET A 173 -3.39 20.60 -14.15
CA MET A 173 -4.25 21.69 -14.63
C MET A 173 -5.73 21.28 -14.73
N ASN A 174 -5.99 20.00 -14.98
CA ASN A 174 -7.33 19.46 -15.16
C ASN A 174 -7.86 18.71 -13.94
N SER A 175 -7.19 18.80 -12.79
CA SER A 175 -7.59 18.12 -11.55
C SER A 175 -8.00 19.14 -10.49
N ASP A 176 -8.93 18.77 -9.61
CA ASP A 176 -9.25 19.58 -8.44
C ASP A 176 -8.11 19.60 -7.41
N ILE A 177 -8.24 20.43 -6.38
CA ILE A 177 -7.19 20.61 -5.36
C ILE A 177 -6.89 19.30 -4.62
N PHE A 178 -7.93 18.52 -4.31
CA PHE A 178 -7.77 17.28 -3.56
C PHE A 178 -7.05 16.21 -4.40
N LEU A 179 -7.48 16.01 -5.64
CA LEU A 179 -6.85 15.08 -6.57
C LEU A 179 -5.40 15.49 -6.86
N CYS A 180 -5.10 16.78 -7.06
CA CYS A 180 -3.73 17.26 -7.21
C CYS A 180 -2.84 16.82 -6.04
N ARG A 181 -3.34 16.92 -4.81
CA ARG A 181 -2.60 16.45 -3.62
C ARG A 181 -2.36 14.94 -3.66
N ILE A 182 -3.38 14.13 -3.96
CA ILE A 182 -3.24 12.67 -4.03
C ILE A 182 -2.27 12.27 -5.13
N ILE A 183 -2.37 12.86 -6.32
CA ILE A 183 -1.45 12.63 -7.44
C ILE A 183 -0.02 13.00 -7.05
N MET A 184 0.18 14.15 -6.40
CA MET A 184 1.50 14.59 -5.93
C MET A 184 2.10 13.57 -4.95
N SER A 185 1.31 13.06 -4.00
CA SER A 185 1.72 12.04 -3.04
C SER A 185 2.07 10.70 -3.70
N LEU A 186 1.30 10.26 -4.69
CA LEU A 186 1.58 9.03 -5.43
C LEU A 186 2.82 9.18 -6.32
N LEU A 187 2.96 10.33 -7.00
CA LEU A 187 4.07 10.63 -7.89
C LEU A 187 5.40 10.66 -7.13
N SER A 188 5.44 11.34 -5.96
CA SER A 188 6.66 11.49 -5.15
C SER A 188 7.26 10.19 -4.65
N LYS A 189 6.49 9.09 -4.61
CA LYS A 189 7.00 7.78 -4.15
C LYS A 189 8.05 7.19 -5.09
N ARG A 190 8.00 7.49 -6.39
CA ARG A 190 8.84 6.83 -7.42
C ARG A 190 9.37 7.76 -8.51
N ASN A 191 8.93 9.02 -8.55
CA ASN A 191 9.30 9.97 -9.60
C ASN A 191 9.62 11.34 -8.98
N PRO A 192 10.49 12.14 -9.61
CA PRO A 192 10.59 13.56 -9.32
C PRO A 192 9.23 14.25 -9.48
N VAL A 193 8.97 15.25 -8.66
CA VAL A 193 7.71 16.00 -8.68
C VAL A 193 7.93 17.45 -9.11
N PRO A 194 6.97 18.07 -9.81
CA PRO A 194 7.14 19.44 -10.25
C PRO A 194 6.89 20.42 -9.10
N PHE A 195 7.82 21.36 -8.88
CA PHE A 195 7.68 22.50 -7.96
C PHE A 195 7.24 23.76 -8.71
N ILE A 196 7.91 24.04 -9.83
CA ILE A 196 7.63 25.18 -10.70
C ILE A 196 7.37 24.68 -12.11
N SER A 197 6.24 25.08 -12.68
CA SER A 197 5.84 24.76 -14.06
C SER A 197 5.71 26.02 -14.91
N SER A 198 5.69 25.83 -16.24
CA SER A 198 5.43 26.89 -17.20
C SER A 198 4.04 27.51 -16.98
N ASN A 199 3.89 28.83 -17.02
CA ASN A 199 2.60 29.48 -16.98
C ASN A 199 2.00 29.60 -18.39
N ILE A 200 1.23 28.59 -18.79
CA ILE A 200 0.66 28.48 -20.14
C ILE A 200 -0.37 29.60 -20.42
N GLN A 201 -1.07 30.11 -19.40
CA GLN A 201 -2.14 31.10 -19.59
C GLN A 201 -1.62 32.52 -19.83
N VAL A 202 -0.43 32.81 -19.29
CA VAL A 202 0.10 34.18 -19.16
C VAL A 202 1.46 34.33 -19.84
N TRP A 203 1.84 33.38 -20.72
CA TRP A 203 3.16 33.28 -21.36
C TRP A 203 3.68 34.57 -22.05
N ASN A 204 2.78 35.48 -22.44
CA ASN A 204 3.09 36.77 -23.05
C ASN A 204 3.22 37.94 -22.06
N GLN A 205 3.14 37.71 -20.75
CA GLN A 205 3.35 38.71 -19.69
C GLN A 205 4.63 38.40 -18.89
N ASN A 206 4.94 39.23 -17.89
CA ASN A 206 6.23 39.21 -17.18
C ASN A 206 6.50 37.93 -16.36
N GLU A 207 5.49 37.18 -15.92
CA GLU A 207 5.66 35.94 -15.15
C GLU A 207 5.31 34.70 -15.99
N GLN A 208 6.34 34.07 -16.57
CA GLN A 208 6.24 32.88 -17.44
C GLN A 208 6.19 31.54 -16.67
N TYR A 209 6.13 31.57 -15.34
CA TYR A 209 6.14 30.40 -14.47
C TYR A 209 4.98 30.43 -13.47
N GLN A 210 4.65 29.28 -12.91
CA GLN A 210 3.66 29.12 -11.84
C GLN A 210 4.14 28.07 -10.81
N PHE A 211 3.85 28.32 -9.54
CA PHE A 211 4.13 27.38 -8.46
C PHE A 211 3.04 26.31 -8.37
N ILE A 212 3.43 25.07 -8.08
CA ILE A 212 2.50 23.95 -7.89
C ILE A 212 2.25 23.75 -6.39
N PRO A 213 1.07 24.13 -5.87
CA PRO A 213 0.87 24.19 -4.43
C PRO A 213 0.83 22.83 -3.72
N ALA A 214 0.48 21.77 -4.45
CA ALA A 214 0.40 20.41 -3.90
C ALA A 214 1.72 19.90 -3.31
N ILE A 215 2.87 20.50 -3.71
CA ILE A 215 4.19 20.11 -3.20
C ILE A 215 4.34 20.29 -1.68
N LEU A 216 3.61 21.24 -1.09
CA LEU A 216 3.58 21.53 0.35
C LEU A 216 3.28 20.28 1.19
N HIS A 217 2.57 19.31 0.61
CA HIS A 217 2.08 18.14 1.30
C HIS A 217 3.04 16.94 1.29
N VAL A 218 4.07 16.99 0.44
CA VAL A 218 5.03 15.90 0.25
C VAL A 218 6.45 16.30 0.64
N TRP A 219 6.75 17.60 0.71
CA TRP A 219 8.09 18.10 1.00
C TRP A 219 8.43 17.93 2.48
N ASN A 220 9.37 17.02 2.77
CA ASN A 220 9.90 16.89 4.12
C ASN A 220 10.99 17.94 4.40
N TYR A 221 10.62 18.99 5.13
CA TYR A 221 11.49 20.11 5.49
C TYR A 221 12.57 19.79 6.52
N THR A 222 12.54 18.61 7.15
CA THR A 222 13.59 18.19 8.09
C THR A 222 14.84 17.70 7.37
N ARG A 223 14.82 17.60 6.03
CA ARG A 223 15.96 17.20 5.21
C ARG A 223 16.50 18.37 4.41
N PRO A 224 17.83 18.47 4.27
CA PRO A 224 18.44 19.50 3.44
C PRO A 224 18.00 19.37 1.98
N THR A 225 17.67 20.49 1.34
CA THR A 225 17.30 20.53 -0.08
C THR A 225 18.32 21.30 -0.90
N ILE A 226 18.89 20.69 -1.93
CA ILE A 226 19.91 21.29 -2.80
C ILE A 226 19.30 21.64 -4.16
N LEU A 227 19.40 22.90 -4.59
CA LEU A 227 19.00 23.34 -5.92
C LEU A 227 20.16 23.28 -6.89
N SER A 228 20.03 22.54 -7.99
CA SER A 228 20.96 22.61 -9.12
C SER A 228 20.39 23.45 -10.26
N PHE A 229 21.23 24.34 -10.80
CA PHE A 229 20.88 25.14 -11.96
C PHE A 229 22.09 25.44 -12.84
N GLY A 230 21.82 25.71 -14.11
CA GLY A 230 22.84 26.05 -15.09
C GLY A 230 22.92 27.53 -15.37
N ILE A 231 24.13 28.05 -15.59
CA ILE A 231 24.40 29.39 -16.12
C ILE A 231 25.00 29.21 -17.52
N GLY A 232 24.34 29.77 -18.53
CA GLY A 232 24.74 29.59 -19.93
C GLY A 232 24.32 28.23 -20.53
N PRO A 233 24.79 27.92 -21.76
CA PRO A 233 24.39 26.73 -22.51
C PRO A 233 25.11 25.47 -22.01
N CYS A 234 24.76 25.00 -20.81
CA CYS A 234 25.26 23.75 -20.26
C CYS A 234 24.38 22.58 -20.74
N GLN A 235 24.94 21.67 -21.55
CA GLN A 235 24.28 20.42 -21.91
C GLN A 235 24.47 19.34 -20.84
N GLY A 236 23.49 18.43 -20.72
CA GLY A 236 23.55 17.29 -19.80
C GLY A 236 23.49 17.65 -18.32
N LYS A 237 22.82 18.75 -17.93
CA LYS A 237 22.65 19.17 -16.52
C LYS A 237 21.93 18.10 -15.70
N SER A 238 20.74 17.70 -16.13
CA SER A 238 19.93 16.66 -15.50
C SER A 238 20.64 15.30 -15.56
N THR A 239 21.36 15.01 -16.65
CA THR A 239 22.19 13.80 -16.78
C THR A 239 23.27 13.72 -15.71
N LEU A 240 23.99 14.81 -15.46
CA LEU A 240 24.97 14.89 -14.37
C LEU A 240 24.29 14.66 -13.02
N LEU A 241 23.17 15.33 -12.77
CA LEU A 241 22.46 15.26 -11.51
C LEU A 241 21.97 13.84 -11.21
N ASN A 242 21.39 13.18 -12.24
CA ASN A 242 20.99 11.77 -12.18
C ASN A 242 22.16 10.84 -11.85
N GLN A 243 23.37 11.11 -12.35
CA GLN A 243 24.56 10.34 -11.99
C GLN A 243 25.08 10.66 -10.57
N LEU A 244 25.08 11.93 -10.18
CA LEU A 244 25.55 12.37 -8.86
C LEU A 244 24.65 11.89 -7.73
N PHE A 245 23.34 11.75 -7.97
CA PHE A 245 22.35 11.49 -6.92
C PHE A 245 21.45 10.27 -7.15
N GLN A 246 21.62 9.54 -8.26
CA GLN A 246 20.76 8.42 -8.67
C GLN A 246 19.26 8.82 -8.77
N SER A 247 19.01 10.01 -9.28
CA SER A 247 17.67 10.51 -9.60
C SER A 247 17.26 10.16 -11.04
N THR A 248 16.00 10.43 -11.38
CA THR A 248 15.43 10.18 -12.72
C THR A 248 14.82 11.45 -13.33
N PHE A 249 15.49 12.61 -13.17
CA PHE A 249 15.03 13.86 -13.80
C PHE A 249 15.00 13.73 -15.33
N GLU A 250 13.91 14.21 -15.93
CA GLU A 250 13.72 14.23 -17.38
C GLU A 250 14.76 15.13 -18.04
N GLN A 251 15.37 14.65 -19.13
CA GLN A 251 16.38 15.43 -19.85
C GLN A 251 15.74 16.62 -20.56
N THR A 252 16.45 17.75 -20.57
CA THR A 252 15.94 18.99 -21.16
C THR A 252 15.85 18.83 -22.68
N VAL A 253 14.64 18.99 -23.22
CA VAL A 253 14.39 19.06 -24.67
C VAL A 253 14.07 20.52 -25.03
N ASP A 254 14.28 20.91 -26.28
CA ASP A 254 13.79 22.21 -26.80
C ASP A 254 12.26 22.23 -26.83
N SER A 255 11.67 22.59 -25.68
CA SER A 255 10.23 22.75 -25.45
C SER A 255 9.98 23.87 -24.44
N ILE A 256 8.79 24.48 -24.54
CA ILE A 256 8.29 25.50 -23.62
C ILE A 256 8.26 25.02 -22.16
N TYR A 257 8.10 23.70 -21.95
CA TYR A 257 7.94 23.09 -20.63
C TYR A 257 9.22 22.99 -19.80
N PHE A 258 10.38 23.17 -20.44
CA PHE A 258 11.66 23.16 -19.75
C PHE A 258 12.18 24.57 -19.45
N GLN A 259 11.42 25.63 -19.76
CA GLN A 259 11.85 27.00 -19.52
C GLN A 259 11.37 27.48 -18.16
N GLN A 260 12.30 27.85 -17.27
CA GLN A 260 12.03 28.35 -15.91
C GLN A 260 11.19 27.40 -15.04
N THR A 261 11.48 26.10 -15.12
CA THR A 261 10.78 25.07 -14.34
C THR A 261 11.71 24.35 -13.39
N ILE A 262 11.18 23.86 -12.28
CA ILE A 262 11.96 23.16 -11.24
C ILE A 262 11.21 21.91 -10.82
N ASP A 263 11.91 20.78 -10.81
CA ASP A 263 11.42 19.51 -10.27
C ASP A 263 12.23 19.13 -9.04
N ILE A 264 11.62 18.42 -8.08
CA ILE A 264 12.26 17.98 -6.84
C ILE A 264 12.12 16.47 -6.69
N ASP A 265 13.23 15.81 -6.39
CA ASP A 265 13.30 14.41 -5.97
C ASP A 265 13.61 14.34 -4.47
N PHE A 266 12.64 13.85 -3.69
CA PHE A 266 12.75 13.66 -2.24
C PHE A 266 13.53 12.41 -1.84
N GLY A 267 13.89 11.55 -2.80
CA GLY A 267 14.63 10.32 -2.54
C GLY A 267 13.83 9.27 -1.75
N TYR A 268 12.50 9.29 -1.84
CA TYR A 268 11.60 8.25 -1.29
C TYR A 268 11.75 6.89 -1.99
N SER A 269 12.38 6.87 -3.17
CA SER A 269 12.73 5.66 -3.92
C SER A 269 13.96 4.92 -3.35
N PHE A 270 14.56 5.38 -2.26
CA PHE A 270 15.75 4.77 -1.64
C PHE A 270 15.42 4.01 -0.35
N ASN A 271 16.20 2.98 -0.03
CA ASN A 271 16.14 2.30 1.27
C ASN A 271 17.54 2.10 1.89
N PRO A 272 17.83 2.71 3.06
CA PRO A 272 17.00 3.73 3.72
C PRO A 272 16.81 4.96 2.82
N GLU A 273 15.78 5.77 3.08
CA GLU A 273 15.50 6.97 2.28
C GLU A 273 16.72 7.89 2.20
N ARG A 274 16.87 8.59 1.05
CA ARG A 274 17.99 9.51 0.84
C ARG A 274 17.92 10.63 1.88
N THR A 275 19.06 10.97 2.47
CA THR A 275 19.17 11.99 3.53
C THR A 275 19.05 13.43 3.02
N LEU A 276 18.94 13.63 1.70
CA LEU A 276 18.92 14.93 1.06
C LEU A 276 17.91 14.93 -0.10
N ASN A 277 17.22 16.07 -0.25
CA ASN A 277 16.33 16.34 -1.36
C ASN A 277 17.11 17.05 -2.47
N ILE A 278 16.85 16.73 -3.73
CA ILE A 278 17.51 17.34 -4.89
C ILE A 278 16.46 18.06 -5.72
N ALA A 279 16.73 19.30 -6.10
CA ALA A 279 15.92 20.05 -7.05
C ALA A 279 16.73 20.30 -8.33
N ASP A 280 16.15 19.98 -9.48
CA ASP A 280 16.72 20.25 -10.80
C ASP A 280 15.98 21.41 -11.45
N ALA A 281 16.74 22.39 -11.93
CA ALA A 281 16.20 23.53 -12.65
C ALA A 281 16.50 23.45 -14.15
N HIS A 282 15.42 23.49 -14.91
CA HIS A 282 15.43 23.36 -16.34
C HIS A 282 15.40 24.72 -17.02
N GLY A 283 16.03 24.78 -18.19
CA GLY A 283 16.17 26.04 -18.93
C GLY A 283 17.08 27.02 -18.18
N VAL A 284 16.84 28.31 -18.41
CA VAL A 284 17.55 29.41 -17.75
C VAL A 284 16.69 29.91 -16.60
N ILE A 285 17.21 29.87 -15.36
CA ILE A 285 16.51 30.48 -14.21
C ILE A 285 16.70 31.99 -14.27
N ASP A 286 15.58 32.72 -14.28
CA ASP A 286 15.58 34.16 -14.11
C ASP A 286 16.05 34.59 -12.70
N LYS A 287 16.75 35.73 -12.63
CA LYS A 287 17.34 36.23 -11.40
C LYS A 287 16.29 36.63 -10.36
N GLU A 288 15.15 37.19 -10.80
CA GLU A 288 14.04 37.55 -9.91
C GLU A 288 13.42 36.28 -9.32
N LEU A 289 13.21 35.26 -10.14
CA LEU A 289 12.75 33.95 -9.68
C LEU A 289 13.72 33.34 -8.66
N LEU A 290 15.03 33.34 -8.95
CA LEU A 290 16.04 32.82 -8.02
C LEU A 290 16.02 33.56 -6.68
N HIS A 291 15.90 34.88 -6.70
CA HIS A 291 15.79 35.70 -5.50
C HIS A 291 14.54 35.35 -4.67
N LYS A 292 13.41 35.04 -5.33
CA LYS A 292 12.16 34.62 -4.65
C LYS A 292 12.31 33.24 -3.98
N ILE A 293 12.98 32.28 -4.62
CA ILE A 293 12.98 30.87 -4.16
C ILE A 293 14.21 30.47 -3.33
N GLN A 294 15.30 31.22 -3.37
CA GLN A 294 16.52 30.89 -2.64
C GLN A 294 16.34 30.61 -1.13
N PRO A 295 15.39 31.21 -0.38
CA PRO A 295 15.26 30.92 1.04
C PRO A 295 14.81 29.49 1.34
N LEU A 296 14.28 28.79 0.33
CA LEU A 296 13.75 27.43 0.44
C LEU A 296 14.83 26.34 0.38
N PHE A 297 16.04 26.69 -0.05
CA PHE A 297 17.11 25.74 -0.33
C PHE A 297 18.25 25.88 0.67
N ASP A 298 18.87 24.75 1.01
CA ASP A 298 19.97 24.67 1.96
C ASP A 298 21.34 24.75 1.28
N GLY A 299 21.36 24.51 -0.04
CA GLY A 299 22.52 24.76 -0.85
C GLY A 299 22.25 24.78 -2.35
N PHE A 300 23.27 25.20 -3.09
CA PHE A 300 23.18 25.49 -4.52
C PHE A 300 24.32 24.81 -5.29
N LEU A 301 23.94 24.05 -6.32
CA LEU A 301 24.86 23.40 -7.25
C LEU A 301 24.83 24.12 -8.60
N ILE A 302 25.81 24.98 -8.81
CA ILE A 302 25.86 25.92 -9.94
C ILE A 302 26.70 25.29 -11.05
N GLN A 303 26.10 24.97 -12.19
CA GLN A 303 26.78 24.40 -13.34
C GLN A 303 27.03 25.48 -14.39
N ILE A 304 28.28 25.73 -14.77
CA ILE A 304 28.62 26.74 -15.78
C ILE A 304 29.62 26.18 -16.80
N ASP A 305 29.36 26.42 -18.08
CA ASP A 305 30.26 26.07 -19.17
C ASP A 305 31.54 26.92 -19.11
N LYS A 306 32.71 26.31 -19.28
CA LYS A 306 34.01 27.01 -19.25
C LYS A 306 34.06 28.10 -20.31
N THR A 307 33.65 27.81 -21.54
CA THR A 307 33.75 28.80 -22.64
C THR A 307 32.82 29.99 -22.43
N TYR A 308 31.65 29.76 -21.83
CA TYR A 308 30.70 30.80 -21.46
C TYR A 308 31.23 31.66 -20.31
N LEU A 309 31.79 31.02 -19.28
CA LEU A 309 32.41 31.70 -18.14
C LEU A 309 33.59 32.58 -18.57
N ASP A 310 34.43 32.11 -19.49
CA ASP A 310 35.57 32.87 -20.02
C ASP A 310 35.12 34.13 -20.78
N ARG A 311 33.97 34.07 -21.46
CA ARG A 311 33.39 35.20 -22.21
C ARG A 311 32.67 36.21 -21.32
N GLN A 312 31.97 35.73 -20.28
CA GLN A 312 31.11 36.56 -19.43
C GLN A 312 31.30 36.26 -17.94
N PRO A 313 32.45 36.58 -17.32
CA PRO A 313 32.70 36.27 -15.92
C PRO A 313 31.79 37.03 -14.94
N GLN A 314 31.28 38.20 -15.34
CA GLN A 314 30.38 39.03 -14.52
C GLN A 314 29.04 38.34 -14.22
N ILE A 315 28.54 37.48 -15.12
CA ILE A 315 27.22 36.88 -14.92
C ILE A 315 27.19 35.93 -13.71
N LEU A 316 28.28 35.22 -13.45
CA LEU A 316 28.40 34.34 -12.29
C LEU A 316 28.32 35.16 -10.99
N ILE A 317 28.93 36.35 -10.96
CA ILE A 317 28.85 37.27 -9.81
C ILE A 317 27.42 37.69 -9.53
N GLU A 318 26.68 38.05 -10.59
CA GLU A 318 25.29 38.49 -10.44
C GLU A 318 24.42 37.39 -9.79
N TYR A 319 24.62 36.13 -10.19
CA TYR A 319 23.95 35.00 -9.55
C TYR A 319 24.44 34.79 -8.10
N LEU A 320 25.75 34.83 -7.84
CA LEU A 320 26.31 34.66 -6.49
C LEU A 320 25.88 35.76 -5.51
N ASN A 321 25.70 37.00 -5.98
CA ASN A 321 25.23 38.12 -5.16
C ASN A 321 23.76 37.97 -4.73
N ILE A 322 22.97 37.21 -5.49
CA ILE A 322 21.59 36.89 -5.11
C ILE A 322 21.61 35.86 -3.99
N LEU A 323 22.48 34.84 -4.10
CA LEU A 323 22.52 33.67 -3.22
C LEU A 323 22.95 33.99 -1.78
N PRO A 324 22.44 33.26 -0.76
CA PRO A 324 22.73 33.56 0.62
C PRO A 324 24.13 33.06 0.98
N ALA A 325 24.96 33.94 1.52
CA ALA A 325 26.36 33.64 1.86
C ALA A 325 26.53 32.53 2.92
N ASN A 326 25.51 32.25 3.73
CA ASN A 326 25.52 31.26 4.81
C ASN A 326 25.08 29.85 4.37
N LYS A 327 24.54 29.69 3.16
CA LYS A 327 24.12 28.41 2.58
C LYS A 327 25.28 27.73 1.82
N PHE A 328 25.20 26.42 1.64
CA PHE A 328 26.23 25.67 0.91
C PHE A 328 26.21 26.02 -0.58
N GLN A 329 27.38 26.22 -1.19
CA GLN A 329 27.47 26.57 -2.61
C GLN A 329 28.60 25.80 -3.27
N MET A 330 28.31 25.09 -4.36
CA MET A 330 29.33 24.42 -5.17
C MET A 330 29.20 24.82 -6.64
N ILE A 331 30.26 25.37 -7.20
CA ILE A 331 30.37 25.75 -8.61
C ILE A 331 31.08 24.62 -9.35
N ILE A 332 30.37 23.99 -10.30
CA ILE A 332 30.93 23.02 -11.23
C ILE A 332 31.24 23.73 -12.55
N ILE A 333 32.52 23.85 -12.87
CA ILE A 333 32.98 24.38 -14.15
C ILE A 333 33.04 23.20 -15.13
N ARG A 334 32.22 23.24 -16.17
CA ARG A 334 31.99 22.16 -17.14
C ARG A 334 32.95 22.28 -18.33
N ASP A 335 33.18 21.16 -19.01
CA ASP A 335 33.99 21.07 -20.23
C ASP A 335 35.45 21.55 -20.05
N THR A 336 36.03 21.26 -18.88
CA THR A 336 37.45 21.53 -18.59
C THR A 336 38.36 20.41 -19.08
N LEU A 337 39.64 20.71 -19.37
CA LEU A 337 40.67 19.68 -19.55
C LEU A 337 40.99 19.02 -18.19
N TYR A 338 41.17 17.69 -18.17
CA TYR A 338 41.35 16.90 -16.94
C TYR A 338 42.53 17.44 -16.10
N ASN A 339 42.30 17.64 -14.79
CA ASN A 339 43.29 18.01 -13.76
C ASN A 339 43.90 19.43 -13.70
N ASN A 340 43.40 20.45 -14.41
CA ASN A 340 43.97 21.81 -14.29
C ASN A 340 43.04 22.85 -13.64
N LEU A 341 43.05 22.93 -12.30
CA LEU A 341 42.59 24.14 -11.57
C LEU A 341 43.43 25.39 -11.92
N GLN A 342 44.65 25.20 -12.44
CA GLN A 342 45.57 26.28 -12.83
C GLN A 342 45.17 27.00 -14.13
N GLU A 343 44.22 26.45 -14.91
CA GLU A 343 43.71 27.03 -16.16
C GLU A 343 42.43 27.88 -16.00
N CYS A 344 41.95 28.10 -14.78
CA CYS A 344 40.92 29.13 -14.60
C CYS A 344 41.53 30.50 -14.95
N PRO A 345 40.93 31.31 -15.84
CA PRO A 345 41.47 32.61 -16.20
C PRO A 345 41.83 33.45 -14.97
N PHE A 346 42.96 34.16 -15.02
CA PHE A 346 43.47 34.97 -13.91
C PHE A 346 42.43 35.95 -13.35
N ALA A 347 41.55 36.46 -14.22
CA ALA A 347 40.40 37.30 -13.85
C ALA A 347 39.45 36.57 -12.88
N ILE A 348 39.08 35.32 -13.17
CA ILE A 348 38.21 34.51 -12.32
C ILE A 348 38.92 34.12 -11.02
N GLN A 349 40.22 33.81 -11.05
CA GLN A 349 40.98 33.52 -9.83
C GLN A 349 41.04 34.71 -8.86
N ASN A 350 41.25 35.93 -9.36
CA ASN A 350 41.23 37.15 -8.53
C ASN A 350 39.82 37.47 -8.01
N LEU A 351 38.82 37.26 -8.85
CA LEU A 351 37.43 37.51 -8.54
C LEU A 351 36.89 36.53 -7.49
N LEU A 352 37.23 35.25 -7.61
CA LEU A 352 36.96 34.22 -6.60
C LEU A 352 37.75 34.44 -5.30
N LYS A 353 38.97 35.00 -5.36
CA LYS A 353 39.73 35.41 -4.15
C LYS A 353 39.05 36.57 -3.42
N GLN A 354 38.53 37.57 -4.15
CA GLN A 354 37.73 38.65 -3.57
C GLN A 354 36.39 38.15 -3.01
N PHE A 355 35.72 37.24 -3.72
CA PHE A 355 34.50 36.60 -3.24
C PHE A 355 34.74 35.74 -2.00
N ARG A 356 35.80 34.91 -1.97
CA ARG A 356 36.19 34.13 -0.78
C ARG A 356 36.60 34.99 0.43
N ALA A 357 37.06 36.22 0.20
CA ALA A 357 37.34 37.17 1.27
C ALA A 357 36.05 37.79 1.87
N ASN A 358 34.97 37.85 1.09
CA ASN A 358 33.68 38.45 1.47
C ASN A 358 32.57 37.44 1.81
N PHE A 359 32.68 36.18 1.36
CA PHE A 359 31.69 35.11 1.50
C PHE A 359 32.26 33.92 2.31
N SER A 360 31.37 33.15 2.95
CA SER A 360 31.72 32.14 3.97
C SER A 360 32.63 31.00 3.49
N GLN A 361 33.15 30.19 4.43
CA GLN A 361 33.92 28.96 4.18
C GLN A 361 33.18 27.88 3.35
N LYS A 362 31.91 28.12 2.95
CA LYS A 362 31.02 27.14 2.31
C LYS A 362 30.93 27.22 0.78
N LEU A 363 31.78 28.04 0.13
CA LEU A 363 31.86 28.15 -1.33
C LEU A 363 32.95 27.23 -1.91
N HIS A 364 32.53 26.25 -2.70
CA HIS A 364 33.39 25.24 -3.32
C HIS A 364 33.40 25.35 -4.83
N ILE A 365 34.49 24.91 -5.45
CA ILE A 365 34.68 24.97 -6.90
C ILE A 365 35.30 23.66 -7.36
N TYR A 366 34.71 23.08 -8.40
CA TYR A 366 35.14 21.80 -8.94
C TYR A 366 35.17 21.85 -10.48
N PRO A 367 36.33 21.64 -11.11
CA PRO A 367 36.42 21.49 -12.56
C PRO A 367 35.98 20.08 -12.98
N LEU A 368 35.11 19.99 -13.97
CA LEU A 368 34.58 18.72 -14.48
C LEU A 368 34.78 18.64 -15.99
N VAL A 369 35.32 17.50 -16.43
CA VAL A 369 35.50 17.19 -17.85
C VAL A 369 34.17 17.06 -18.58
N ASN A 370 34.24 17.12 -19.91
CA ASN A 370 33.07 16.93 -20.77
C ASN A 370 32.43 15.55 -20.53
N ILE A 371 31.12 15.54 -20.28
CA ILE A 371 30.37 14.33 -19.93
C ILE A 371 29.60 13.70 -21.11
N SER A 372 29.78 14.20 -22.33
CA SER A 372 29.06 13.72 -23.53
C SER A 372 29.21 12.22 -23.77
N ASN A 373 30.34 11.63 -23.38
CA ASN A 373 30.54 10.18 -23.41
C ASN A 373 30.65 9.61 -21.99
N THR A 374 29.49 9.28 -21.39
CA THR A 374 29.41 8.72 -20.04
C THR A 374 30.03 7.32 -19.90
N ASN A 375 30.30 6.63 -21.01
CA ASN A 375 30.93 5.32 -21.03
C ASN A 375 32.46 5.39 -20.92
N ASP A 376 33.03 6.59 -20.98
CA ASP A 376 34.46 6.80 -20.74
C ASP A 376 34.79 6.58 -19.25
N ARG A 377 35.82 5.77 -18.99
CA ARG A 377 36.33 5.48 -17.65
C ARG A 377 36.80 6.74 -16.94
N ILE A 378 37.36 7.71 -17.67
CA ILE A 378 37.84 8.98 -17.12
C ILE A 378 36.66 9.83 -16.64
N VAL A 379 35.61 9.93 -17.45
CA VAL A 379 34.38 10.65 -17.11
C VAL A 379 33.69 10.01 -15.90
N THR A 380 33.58 8.68 -15.89
CA THR A 380 33.02 7.92 -14.77
C THR A 380 33.79 8.17 -13.47
N PHE A 381 35.12 8.14 -13.52
CA PHE A 381 35.98 8.43 -12.37
C PHE A 381 35.84 9.87 -11.87
N ALA A 382 35.79 10.85 -12.79
CA ALA A 382 35.61 12.26 -12.44
C ALA A 382 34.26 12.51 -11.74
N ILE A 383 33.16 11.94 -12.26
CA ILE A 383 31.84 12.05 -11.65
C ILE A 383 31.80 11.38 -10.27
N LYS A 384 32.43 10.21 -10.13
CA LYS A 384 32.54 9.52 -8.84
C LYS A 384 33.29 10.37 -7.81
N THR A 385 34.42 10.96 -8.21
CA THR A 385 35.24 11.83 -7.36
C THR A 385 34.46 13.08 -6.94
N LEU A 386 33.78 13.74 -7.89
CA LEU A 386 32.90 14.87 -7.60
C LEU A 386 31.79 14.49 -6.62
N ARG A 387 31.16 13.32 -6.79
CA ARG A 387 30.12 12.83 -5.89
C ARG A 387 30.65 12.63 -4.47
N GLU A 388 31.81 11.99 -4.31
CA GLU A 388 32.42 11.77 -3.00
C GLU A 388 32.74 13.10 -2.30
N GLU A 389 33.32 14.06 -3.01
CA GLU A 389 33.61 15.39 -2.48
C GLU A 389 32.33 16.16 -2.10
N LEU A 390 31.32 16.14 -2.98
CA LEU A 390 30.03 16.81 -2.80
C LEU A 390 29.30 16.27 -1.57
N LEU A 391 29.14 14.95 -1.45
CA LEU A 391 28.44 14.33 -0.32
C LEU A 391 29.17 14.56 0.99
N THR A 392 30.50 14.53 0.99
CA THR A 392 31.32 14.81 2.17
C THR A 392 31.11 16.25 2.64
N LYS A 393 31.20 17.22 1.74
CA LYS A 393 31.03 18.63 2.08
C LYS A 393 29.61 18.97 2.52
N ILE A 394 28.60 18.44 1.84
CA ILE A 394 27.20 18.59 2.25
C ILE A 394 27.01 18.10 3.70
N LYS A 395 27.56 16.92 4.03
CA LYS A 395 27.43 16.34 5.38
C LYS A 395 28.04 17.20 6.48
N PHE A 396 29.13 17.92 6.22
CA PHE A 396 29.80 18.76 7.22
C PHE A 396 29.26 20.20 7.27
N GLU A 397 28.84 20.75 6.15
CA GLU A 397 28.57 22.20 6.03
C GLU A 397 27.09 22.56 5.97
N VAL A 398 26.23 21.62 5.57
CA VAL A 398 24.79 21.80 5.54
C VAL A 398 24.22 21.42 6.89
N GLN A 399 24.13 22.40 7.78
CA GLN A 399 23.31 22.30 8.98
C GLN A 399 21.86 22.55 8.59
N ILE A 400 20.96 21.66 9.01
CA ILE A 400 19.52 21.87 8.85
C ILE A 400 19.18 23.18 9.54
N THR A 401 18.64 24.15 8.80
CA THR A 401 17.99 25.29 9.44
C THR A 401 16.77 24.74 10.18
N ASN A 402 16.85 24.66 11.52
CA ASN A 402 15.79 24.13 12.40
C ASN A 402 14.46 24.91 12.35
N ASN A 403 14.26 25.79 11.37
CA ASN A 403 13.08 26.63 11.25
C ASN A 403 12.14 26.14 10.12
N THR A 404 11.63 24.92 10.25
CA THR A 404 10.60 24.34 9.36
C THR A 404 9.43 25.30 9.11
N TYR A 405 9.08 26.09 10.13
CA TYR A 405 8.01 27.08 10.05
C TYR A 405 8.32 28.21 9.05
N GLU A 406 9.57 28.68 9.00
CA GLU A 406 9.99 29.73 8.07
C GLU A 406 10.00 29.24 6.62
N ILE A 407 10.44 28.00 6.36
CA ILE A 407 10.36 27.40 5.04
C ILE A 407 8.90 27.28 4.58
N LEU A 408 8.02 26.82 5.48
CA LEU A 408 6.59 26.72 5.19
C LEU A 408 5.97 28.08 4.89
N LEU A 409 6.30 29.11 5.68
CA LEU A 409 5.82 30.48 5.46
C LEU A 409 6.32 31.05 4.13
N ASN A 410 7.60 30.86 3.81
CA ASN A 410 8.18 31.29 2.55
C ASN A 410 7.52 30.58 1.36
N LEU A 411 7.23 29.27 1.47
CA LEU A 411 6.49 28.55 0.44
C LEU A 411 5.07 29.07 0.29
N GLN A 412 4.34 29.29 1.39
CA GLN A 412 2.98 29.83 1.34
C GLN A 412 2.93 31.21 0.67
N ASN A 413 3.95 32.05 0.87
CA ASN A 413 4.06 33.35 0.22
C ASN A 413 4.22 33.27 -1.32
N LEU A 414 4.67 32.13 -1.84
CA LEU A 414 4.79 31.89 -3.29
C LEU A 414 3.51 31.34 -3.92
N MET A 415 2.57 30.85 -3.11
CA MET A 415 1.34 30.22 -3.61
C MET A 415 0.24 31.23 -3.86
N ALA A 416 -0.72 30.87 -4.72
CA ALA A 416 -1.92 31.66 -4.95
C ALA A 416 -2.69 31.88 -3.64
N ARG A 417 -3.19 33.11 -3.43
CA ARG A 417 -3.90 33.49 -2.20
C ARG A 417 -5.07 32.56 -1.89
N ASP A 418 -5.85 32.22 -2.92
CA ASP A 418 -7.01 31.34 -2.80
C ASP A 418 -6.63 29.96 -2.23
N TYR A 419 -5.48 29.42 -2.66
CA TYR A 419 -4.98 28.13 -2.14
C TYR A 419 -4.52 28.24 -0.69
N VAL A 420 -3.81 29.31 -0.33
CA VAL A 420 -3.36 29.54 1.05
C VAL A 420 -4.56 29.73 1.98
N GLU A 421 -5.58 30.45 1.54
CA GLU A 421 -6.80 30.68 2.28
C GLU A 421 -7.60 29.39 2.45
N TYR A 422 -7.69 28.57 1.41
CA TYR A 422 -8.25 27.22 1.45
C TYR A 422 -7.52 26.33 2.47
N LEU A 423 -6.17 26.30 2.44
CA LEU A 423 -5.38 25.57 3.43
C LEU A 423 -5.58 26.10 4.85
N ARG A 424 -5.76 27.41 5.03
CA ARG A 424 -6.02 28.02 6.33
C ARG A 424 -7.36 27.56 6.88
N GLN A 425 -8.39 27.49 6.04
CA GLN A 425 -9.71 26.96 6.41
C GLN A 425 -9.63 25.49 6.83
N LEU A 426 -9.00 24.63 6.03
CA LEU A 426 -8.81 23.22 6.38
C LEU A 426 -8.03 23.05 7.69
N ASN A 427 -6.93 23.79 7.84
CA ASN A 427 -6.15 23.77 9.08
C ASN A 427 -6.96 24.25 10.27
N SER A 428 -7.80 25.28 10.14
CA SER A 428 -8.63 25.74 11.26
C SER A 428 -9.54 24.65 11.83
N ILE A 429 -9.95 23.69 11.00
CA ILE A 429 -10.80 22.55 11.38
C ILE A 429 -9.95 21.41 11.97
N ILE A 430 -8.79 21.11 11.40
CA ILE A 430 -7.96 19.95 11.78
C ILE A 430 -7.03 20.24 12.97
N GLN A 431 -6.50 21.45 13.06
CA GLN A 431 -5.49 21.84 14.06
C GLN A 431 -5.93 21.62 15.52
N PRO A 432 -7.19 21.90 15.92
CA PRO A 432 -7.66 21.61 17.27
C PRO A 432 -7.48 20.13 17.64
N LEU A 433 -7.89 19.21 16.75
CA LEU A 433 -7.76 17.78 16.98
C LEU A 433 -6.29 17.34 16.95
N LYS A 434 -5.52 17.80 15.94
CA LYS A 434 -4.09 17.49 15.85
C LYS A 434 -3.34 17.90 17.12
N LYS A 435 -3.56 19.11 17.62
CA LYS A 435 -2.91 19.62 18.84
C LYS A 435 -3.28 18.80 20.06
N LEU A 436 -4.53 18.32 20.15
CA LEU A 436 -4.96 17.44 21.24
C LEU A 436 -4.27 16.07 21.15
N LEU A 437 -4.18 15.48 19.95
CA LEU A 437 -3.55 14.18 19.72
C LEU A 437 -2.04 14.17 19.94
N LEU A 438 -1.35 15.31 19.75
CA LEU A 438 0.11 15.39 19.93
C LEU A 438 0.55 15.74 21.36
N GLN A 439 -0.37 15.96 22.29
CA GLN A 439 -0.04 16.23 23.70
C GLN A 439 0.30 14.94 24.45
N LYS A 440 1.60 14.67 24.61
CA LYS A 440 2.15 13.44 25.22
C LYS A 440 1.57 13.04 26.59
N ASN A 441 1.14 13.99 27.42
CA ASN A 441 0.80 13.72 28.82
C ASN A 441 -0.68 13.41 29.12
N ASN A 442 -1.60 13.50 28.14
CA ASN A 442 -3.06 13.44 28.41
C ASN A 442 -3.88 12.52 27.47
N LEU A 443 -3.25 11.80 26.55
CA LEU A 443 -3.96 10.97 25.56
C LEU A 443 -4.78 9.83 26.18
N GLN A 444 -4.27 9.21 27.24
CA GLN A 444 -4.97 8.14 27.98
C GLN A 444 -5.92 8.67 29.06
N SER A 445 -6.19 9.97 29.09
CA SER A 445 -7.14 10.52 30.06
C SER A 445 -8.57 10.10 29.71
N ASN A 446 -9.37 9.78 30.73
CA ASN A 446 -10.81 9.55 30.62
C ASN A 446 -11.58 10.77 30.05
N GLN A 447 -10.94 11.92 29.82
CA GLN A 447 -11.57 13.08 29.19
C GLN A 447 -11.52 13.03 27.66
N ASN A 448 -10.48 12.42 27.08
CA ASN A 448 -10.26 12.39 25.63
C ASN A 448 -10.92 11.18 24.96
N PHE A 449 -10.70 9.98 25.52
CA PHE A 449 -11.23 8.71 25.02
C PHE A 449 -12.03 7.94 26.10
N PRO A 450 -12.99 8.57 26.81
CA PRO A 450 -13.72 7.94 27.93
C PRO A 450 -14.32 6.58 27.57
N LEU A 451 -15.09 6.52 26.49
CA LEU A 451 -15.78 5.30 26.06
C LEU A 451 -14.82 4.30 25.45
N TYR A 452 -13.91 4.75 24.59
CA TYR A 452 -12.97 3.88 23.89
C TYR A 452 -11.98 3.19 24.85
N LEU A 453 -11.47 3.87 25.89
CA LEU A 453 -10.58 3.25 26.88
C LEU A 453 -11.29 2.18 27.70
N LYS A 454 -12.52 2.45 28.17
CA LYS A 454 -13.35 1.45 28.86
C LYS A 454 -13.68 0.27 27.95
N PHE A 455 -13.96 0.54 26.69
CA PHE A 455 -14.19 -0.50 25.69
C PHE A 455 -12.95 -1.39 25.47
N GLN A 456 -11.76 -0.80 25.37
CA GLN A 456 -10.50 -1.56 25.31
C GLN A 456 -10.31 -2.44 26.56
N GLU A 457 -10.61 -1.93 27.75
CA GLU A 457 -10.55 -2.69 29.00
C GLU A 457 -11.53 -3.87 28.99
N LEU A 458 -12.78 -3.63 28.58
CA LEU A 458 -13.80 -4.67 28.42
C LEU A 458 -13.35 -5.75 27.43
N CYS A 459 -12.77 -5.37 26.29
CA CYS A 459 -12.22 -6.32 25.32
C CYS A 459 -11.09 -7.17 25.92
N LYS A 460 -10.17 -6.57 26.68
CA LYS A 460 -9.09 -7.29 27.38
C LYS A 460 -9.63 -8.27 28.41
N LEU A 461 -10.64 -7.90 29.19
CA LEU A 461 -11.29 -8.81 30.15
C LEU A 461 -11.99 -9.98 29.44
N ARG A 462 -12.74 -9.71 28.36
CA ARG A 462 -13.36 -10.77 27.54
C ARG A 462 -12.33 -11.73 26.98
N GLN A 463 -11.19 -11.23 26.50
CA GLN A 463 -10.09 -12.09 26.03
C GLN A 463 -9.48 -12.92 27.16
N LYS A 464 -9.29 -12.33 28.35
CA LYS A 464 -8.77 -13.03 29.53
C LYS A 464 -9.69 -14.19 29.94
N LEU A 465 -11.00 -13.96 29.97
CA LEU A 465 -12.00 -15.00 30.28
C LEU A 465 -12.03 -16.12 29.22
N LYS A 466 -11.98 -15.76 27.94
CA LYS A 466 -11.97 -16.75 26.84
C LYS A 466 -10.76 -17.70 26.87
N LYS A 467 -9.60 -17.26 27.38
CA LYS A 467 -8.43 -18.14 27.56
C LYS A 467 -8.61 -19.17 28.68
N ILE A 468 -9.61 -18.99 29.56
CA ILE A 468 -9.82 -19.78 30.78
C ILE A 468 -10.90 -20.86 30.60
N ASP A 469 -11.86 -20.65 29.69
CA ASP A 469 -13.12 -21.43 29.65
C ASP A 469 -13.02 -22.85 29.07
N PHE A 470 -11.99 -23.18 28.29
CA PHE A 470 -12.04 -24.44 27.54
C PHE A 470 -11.62 -25.68 28.35
N TYR A 471 -10.67 -25.55 29.29
CA TYR A 471 -10.29 -26.61 30.23
C TYR A 471 -10.29 -26.20 31.70
N GLY A 472 -10.61 -24.94 32.01
CA GLY A 472 -10.76 -24.49 33.39
C GLY A 472 -9.45 -24.60 34.18
N SER A 473 -8.47 -23.76 33.86
CA SER A 473 -7.46 -23.43 34.86
C SER A 473 -8.15 -22.56 35.92
N GLU A 474 -8.55 -23.16 37.04
CA GLU A 474 -9.03 -22.41 38.20
C GLU A 474 -7.91 -21.45 38.64
N SER A 475 -8.17 -20.14 38.50
CA SER A 475 -7.39 -19.11 39.18
C SER A 475 -8.32 -18.39 40.14
N GLU A 476 -7.81 -18.00 41.30
CA GLU A 476 -8.56 -17.59 42.48
C GLU A 476 -9.40 -16.28 42.34
N ASN A 477 -9.42 -15.61 41.16
CA ASN A 477 -10.08 -14.31 40.95
C ASN A 477 -11.14 -14.27 39.81
N MET A 478 -11.82 -15.38 39.49
CA MET A 478 -12.83 -15.41 38.41
C MET A 478 -14.05 -14.54 38.70
N PHE A 479 -14.55 -14.56 39.95
CA PHE A 479 -15.72 -13.77 40.35
C PHE A 479 -15.47 -12.26 40.17
N GLU A 480 -14.33 -11.75 40.65
CA GLU A 480 -13.94 -10.35 40.47
C GLU A 480 -13.82 -9.94 38.99
N THR A 481 -13.35 -10.86 38.14
CA THR A 481 -13.21 -10.60 36.70
C THR A 481 -14.57 -10.52 36.01
N TYR A 482 -15.51 -11.41 36.37
CA TYR A 482 -16.90 -11.36 35.88
C TYR A 482 -17.66 -10.14 36.40
N ASP A 483 -17.51 -9.79 37.67
CA ASP A 483 -18.13 -8.59 38.25
C ASP A 483 -17.65 -7.33 37.55
N LYS A 484 -16.34 -7.20 37.34
CA LYS A 484 -15.76 -6.06 36.62
C LYS A 484 -16.22 -6.01 35.15
N LEU A 485 -16.37 -7.16 34.50
CA LEU A 485 -16.91 -7.24 33.15
C LEU A 485 -18.36 -6.77 33.11
N ASN A 486 -19.21 -7.27 34.00
CA ASN A 486 -20.62 -6.86 34.11
C ASN A 486 -20.74 -5.36 34.41
N GLN A 487 -19.88 -4.83 35.28
CA GLN A 487 -19.82 -3.40 35.56
C GLN A 487 -19.51 -2.59 34.31
N LEU A 488 -18.46 -2.96 33.56
CA LEU A 488 -18.08 -2.25 32.33
C LEU A 488 -19.14 -2.39 31.23
N GLU A 489 -19.80 -3.54 31.11
CA GLU A 489 -20.91 -3.75 30.18
C GLU A 489 -22.10 -2.84 30.51
N ASN A 490 -22.48 -2.74 31.77
CA ASN A 490 -23.53 -1.83 32.23
C ASN A 490 -23.17 -0.35 32.03
N GLU A 491 -21.90 0.00 32.20
CA GLU A 491 -21.40 1.36 31.98
C GLU A 491 -21.34 1.76 30.49
N LEU A 492 -21.15 0.79 29.59
CA LEU A 492 -21.07 0.99 28.14
C LEU A 492 -22.40 0.75 27.41
N ASP A 493 -23.43 0.25 28.09
CA ASP A 493 -24.77 0.15 27.50
C ASP A 493 -25.46 1.54 27.57
N PRO A 494 -25.85 2.12 26.43
CA PRO A 494 -26.52 3.42 26.39
C PRO A 494 -27.92 3.41 27.03
N ASN A 495 -28.53 2.23 27.24
CA ASN A 495 -29.88 2.10 27.78
C ASN A 495 -29.92 1.95 29.31
N THR A 496 -28.78 1.70 29.95
CA THR A 496 -28.70 1.54 31.40
C THR A 496 -28.92 2.88 32.07
N LYS A 497 -29.89 2.96 33.00
CA LYS A 497 -30.14 4.14 33.83
C LYS A 497 -29.03 4.32 34.88
N THR A 498 -27.81 4.60 34.44
CA THR A 498 -26.74 5.08 35.31
C THR A 498 -27.01 6.55 35.65
N PHE A 499 -26.61 6.99 36.85
CA PHE A 499 -26.88 8.34 37.36
C PHE A 499 -26.18 9.47 36.56
N SER A 500 -25.33 9.15 35.58
CA SER A 500 -24.73 10.10 34.63
C SER A 500 -24.26 9.40 33.34
N PRO A 501 -24.78 9.73 32.15
CA PRO A 501 -24.29 9.16 30.89
C PRO A 501 -22.83 9.56 30.63
N ILE A 502 -22.00 8.60 30.23
CA ILE A 502 -20.60 8.84 29.89
C ILE A 502 -20.55 9.66 28.60
N LYS A 503 -19.87 10.81 28.64
CA LYS A 503 -19.68 11.66 27.46
C LYS A 503 -18.78 10.97 26.44
N SER A 504 -18.95 11.28 25.15
CA SER A 504 -18.12 10.74 24.06
C SER A 504 -16.68 11.25 24.05
N GLY A 505 -16.40 12.36 24.74
CA GLY A 505 -15.06 12.91 24.94
C GLY A 505 -14.64 13.94 23.89
N GLN A 506 -13.62 14.74 24.22
CA GLN A 506 -13.20 15.88 23.38
C GLN A 506 -12.70 15.47 21.99
N VAL A 507 -12.01 14.32 21.90
CA VAL A 507 -11.50 13.81 20.61
C VAL A 507 -12.64 13.48 19.67
N PHE A 508 -13.71 12.87 20.18
CA PHE A 508 -14.89 12.55 19.39
C PHE A 508 -15.54 13.84 18.86
N ASP A 509 -15.78 14.83 19.73
CA ASP A 509 -16.42 16.08 19.33
C ASP A 509 -15.63 16.81 18.23
N LEU A 510 -14.31 16.90 18.36
CA LEU A 510 -13.45 17.51 17.35
C LEU A 510 -13.39 16.69 16.04
N PHE A 511 -13.45 15.36 16.14
CA PHE A 511 -13.52 14.51 14.95
C PHE A 511 -14.84 14.70 14.19
N ILE A 512 -15.97 14.86 14.90
CA ILE A 512 -17.26 15.18 14.28
C ILE A 512 -17.22 16.51 13.52
N GLU A 513 -16.51 17.53 14.02
CA GLU A 513 -16.34 18.80 13.30
C GLU A 513 -15.57 18.61 11.98
N ILE A 514 -14.59 17.70 11.93
CA ILE A 514 -13.93 17.33 10.66
C ILE A 514 -14.92 16.63 9.72
N LEU A 515 -15.75 15.71 10.24
CA LEU A 515 -16.73 14.97 9.43
C LEU A 515 -17.83 15.88 8.84
N LYS A 516 -18.16 16.99 9.50
CA LYS A 516 -19.11 18.00 8.99
C LYS A 516 -18.54 18.88 7.88
N SER A 517 -17.21 18.89 7.68
CA SER A 517 -16.58 19.79 6.71
C SER A 517 -16.90 19.40 5.26
N ASP A 518 -17.09 20.38 4.39
CA ASP A 518 -17.37 20.16 2.96
C ASP A 518 -16.25 19.37 2.25
N ASN A 519 -15.02 19.47 2.77
CA ASN A 519 -13.82 18.81 2.24
C ASN A 519 -13.35 17.67 3.16
N MET A 520 -14.29 16.94 3.76
CA MET A 520 -14.00 15.89 4.75
C MET A 520 -12.86 14.94 4.33
N LEU A 521 -12.91 14.34 3.14
CA LEU A 521 -11.90 13.36 2.71
C LEU A 521 -10.48 13.96 2.65
N MET A 522 -10.39 15.20 2.13
CA MET A 522 -9.14 15.96 2.12
C MET A 522 -8.65 16.25 3.54
N SER A 523 -9.56 16.63 4.44
CA SER A 523 -9.23 16.89 5.84
C SER A 523 -8.70 15.65 6.57
N LEU A 524 -9.32 14.49 6.34
CA LEU A 524 -8.90 13.21 6.91
C LEU A 524 -7.53 12.78 6.36
N ASP A 525 -7.31 12.92 5.05
CA ASP A 525 -6.03 12.60 4.41
C ASP A 525 -4.89 13.53 4.87
N LEU A 526 -5.18 14.84 4.99
CA LEU A 526 -4.24 15.84 5.51
C LEU A 526 -3.88 15.55 6.97
N LEU A 527 -4.88 15.33 7.83
CA LEU A 527 -4.66 14.96 9.23
C LEU A 527 -3.81 13.68 9.34
N SER A 528 -4.16 12.64 8.58
CA SER A 528 -3.41 11.37 8.58
C SER A 528 -1.95 11.60 8.19
N THR A 529 -1.69 12.38 7.14
CA THR A 529 -0.33 12.68 6.67
C THR A 529 0.47 13.49 7.70
N GLU A 530 -0.15 14.51 8.30
CA GLU A 530 0.51 15.34 9.31
C GLU A 530 0.81 14.55 10.60
N LEU A 531 -0.13 13.74 11.09
CA LEU A 531 0.12 12.86 12.24
C LEU A 531 1.26 11.87 11.94
N LYS A 532 1.28 11.31 10.73
CA LYS A 532 2.35 10.42 10.27
C LYS A 532 3.71 11.10 10.26
N HIS A 533 3.79 12.35 9.82
CA HIS A 533 5.05 13.12 9.79
C HIS A 533 5.55 13.44 11.20
N GLU A 534 4.66 13.89 12.09
CA GLU A 534 4.99 14.21 13.49
C GLU A 534 5.41 12.96 14.28
N LEU A 535 4.80 11.80 14.01
CA LEU A 535 5.23 10.53 14.62
C LEU A 535 6.65 10.12 14.19
N LEU A 536 7.02 10.39 12.93
CA LEU A 536 8.37 10.09 12.43
C LEU A 536 9.43 11.03 13.02
N THR A 537 9.10 12.30 13.26
CA THR A 537 10.02 13.25 13.91
C THR A 537 10.22 12.95 15.40
N LEU A 538 9.21 12.38 16.06
CA LEU A 538 9.27 11.95 17.46
C LEU A 538 10.01 10.61 17.67
N GLY A 539 10.13 9.79 16.61
CA GLY A 539 10.64 8.41 16.65
C GLY A 539 12.07 8.20 16.15
N SER A 540 12.94 9.21 16.17
CA SER A 540 14.34 9.06 15.73
C SER A 540 15.21 8.12 16.59
N ASP A 541 14.65 7.54 17.66
CA ASP A 541 15.27 6.46 18.42
C ASP A 541 14.64 5.09 18.10
N LYS A 542 15.34 4.38 17.19
CA LYS A 542 15.39 2.90 17.01
C LYS A 542 14.22 2.17 16.32
N ILE A 543 14.52 1.63 15.13
CA ILE A 543 14.69 0.20 14.71
C ILE A 543 13.86 -0.94 15.37
N THR A 544 13.08 -0.74 16.43
CA THR A 544 12.28 -1.82 17.03
C THR A 544 10.80 -1.60 16.75
N GLY A 545 10.12 -2.64 16.25
CA GLY A 545 8.75 -2.66 15.73
C GLY A 545 7.62 -2.33 16.73
N ASP A 546 7.93 -1.67 17.84
CA ASP A 546 6.96 -1.17 18.80
C ASP A 546 6.96 0.36 18.79
N LEU A 547 6.10 0.94 17.95
CA LEU A 547 5.48 2.22 18.31
C LEU A 547 4.81 2.00 19.68
N THR A 548 5.30 2.67 20.71
CA THR A 548 4.77 2.59 22.07
C THR A 548 3.25 2.75 22.09
N VAL A 549 2.57 2.15 23.08
CA VAL A 549 1.11 2.25 23.30
C VAL A 549 0.59 3.70 23.27
N GLU A 550 1.45 4.68 23.57
CA GLU A 550 1.17 6.12 23.50
C GLU A 550 1.03 6.65 22.06
N ASN A 551 1.82 6.14 21.11
CA ASN A 551 1.74 6.51 19.69
C ASN A 551 0.56 5.86 18.96
N ALA A 552 -0.07 4.85 19.59
CA ALA A 552 -1.22 4.14 19.01
C ALA A 552 -2.45 5.04 18.84
N PHE A 553 -2.65 6.05 19.70
CA PHE A 553 -3.82 6.93 19.65
C PHE A 553 -3.76 8.02 18.56
N SER A 554 -2.60 8.17 17.90
CA SER A 554 -2.34 9.24 16.93
C SER A 554 -2.46 8.76 15.48
N SER A 555 -3.50 7.95 15.20
CA SER A 555 -3.76 7.42 13.86
C SER A 555 -5.22 7.55 13.47
N LEU A 556 -5.47 7.70 12.16
CA LEU A 556 -6.82 7.85 11.62
C LEU A 556 -7.69 6.62 11.95
N GLU A 557 -7.08 5.43 12.01
CA GLU A 557 -7.76 4.19 12.39
C GLU A 557 -8.34 4.27 13.81
N VAL A 558 -7.59 4.82 14.78
CA VAL A 558 -8.10 4.97 16.16
C VAL A 558 -9.20 6.00 16.27
N LEU A 559 -9.18 7.07 15.46
CA LEU A 559 -10.28 8.03 15.40
C LEU A 559 -11.57 7.35 14.91
N TRP A 560 -11.49 6.53 13.87
CA TRP A 560 -12.63 5.74 13.41
C TRP A 560 -13.09 4.73 14.44
N ARG A 561 -12.19 3.99 15.11
CA ARG A 561 -12.56 3.07 16.21
C ARG A 561 -13.28 3.80 17.34
N ASN A 562 -12.78 4.95 17.75
CA ASN A 562 -13.41 5.77 18.78
C ASN A 562 -14.81 6.26 18.34
N ALA A 563 -14.95 6.72 17.10
CA ALA A 563 -16.24 7.13 16.54
C ALA A 563 -17.24 5.96 16.50
N THR A 564 -16.80 4.76 16.14
CA THR A 564 -17.63 3.55 16.15
C THR A 564 -18.09 3.18 17.56
N VAL A 565 -17.23 3.29 18.58
CA VAL A 565 -17.61 3.03 19.98
C VAL A 565 -18.57 4.09 20.51
N CYS A 566 -18.36 5.35 20.15
CA CYS A 566 -19.24 6.46 20.55
C CYS A 566 -20.57 6.49 19.79
N TYR A 567 -20.70 5.72 18.71
CA TYR A 567 -21.84 5.72 17.80
C TYR A 567 -23.18 5.56 18.52
N THR A 568 -23.30 4.61 19.44
CA THR A 568 -24.55 4.35 20.17
C THR A 568 -24.83 5.34 21.30
N HIS A 569 -23.86 6.19 21.64
CA HIS A 569 -23.92 7.17 22.74
C HIS A 569 -24.15 8.60 22.24
N THR A 570 -24.39 8.77 20.94
CA THR A 570 -24.59 10.08 20.31
C THR A 570 -25.99 10.24 19.71
N THR A 571 -26.34 11.48 19.35
CA THR A 571 -27.57 11.86 18.66
C THR A 571 -27.72 11.17 17.30
N ASN A 572 -28.97 10.95 16.87
CA ASN A 572 -29.28 10.38 15.56
C ASN A 572 -28.65 11.17 14.39
N ASP A 573 -28.56 12.50 14.50
CA ASP A 573 -27.96 13.34 13.47
C ASP A 573 -26.46 13.06 13.32
N GLN A 574 -25.74 12.92 14.44
CA GLN A 574 -24.32 12.56 14.43
C GLN A 574 -24.12 11.10 13.98
N GLN A 575 -25.00 10.18 14.34
CA GLN A 575 -24.98 8.81 13.82
C GLN A 575 -25.09 8.79 12.29
N ASN A 576 -26.08 9.48 11.73
CA ASN A 576 -26.27 9.58 10.28
C ASN A 576 -25.06 10.23 9.58
N LEU A 577 -24.44 11.24 10.21
CA LEU A 577 -23.22 11.85 9.71
C LEU A 577 -22.08 10.83 9.66
N ILE A 578 -21.78 10.15 10.77
CA ILE A 578 -20.73 9.12 10.82
C ILE A 578 -20.99 8.03 9.78
N GLU A 579 -22.23 7.58 9.63
CA GLU A 579 -22.60 6.57 8.63
C GLU A 579 -22.40 7.04 7.19
N ARG A 580 -22.68 8.32 6.89
CA ARG A 580 -22.46 8.89 5.56
C ARG A 580 -20.97 9.10 5.32
N SER A 581 -20.26 9.71 6.26
CA SER A 581 -18.83 9.97 6.17
C SER A 581 -18.00 8.70 5.98
N TYR A 582 -18.31 7.62 6.72
CA TYR A 582 -17.60 6.35 6.57
C TYR A 582 -17.95 5.64 5.25
N TYR A 583 -19.19 5.79 4.77
CA TYR A 583 -19.57 5.32 3.43
C TYR A 583 -18.78 6.04 2.34
N ASP A 584 -18.72 7.37 2.37
CA ASP A 584 -17.99 8.19 1.39
C ASP A 584 -16.49 7.85 1.42
N PHE A 585 -15.93 7.58 2.61
CA PHE A 585 -14.56 7.09 2.78
C PHE A 585 -14.31 5.74 2.10
N ILE A 586 -15.19 4.75 2.30
CA ILE A 586 -15.07 3.44 1.63
C ILE A 586 -15.30 3.57 0.12
N ALA A 587 -16.28 4.36 -0.31
CA ALA A 587 -16.62 4.57 -1.72
C ALA A 587 -15.47 5.25 -2.48
N ALA A 588 -14.71 6.13 -1.82
CA ALA A 588 -13.49 6.74 -2.32
C ALA A 588 -12.28 5.77 -2.41
N GLY A 589 -12.46 4.49 -2.07
CA GLY A 589 -11.43 3.45 -2.21
C GLY A 589 -10.43 3.38 -1.06
N PHE A 590 -10.66 4.10 0.05
CA PHE A 590 -9.84 3.97 1.25
C PHE A 590 -10.09 2.63 1.95
N PRO A 591 -9.06 1.99 2.51
CA PRO A 591 -9.23 0.75 3.26
C PRO A 591 -9.98 1.00 4.58
N PHE A 592 -10.86 0.07 4.96
CA PHE A 592 -11.64 0.13 6.19
C PHE A 592 -11.37 -1.08 7.08
N GLU A 593 -11.44 -0.90 8.39
CA GLU A 593 -11.17 -1.98 9.34
C GLU A 593 -12.40 -2.91 9.48
N ILE A 594 -12.18 -4.21 9.35
CA ILE A 594 -13.19 -5.27 9.56
C ILE A 594 -13.05 -5.84 10.97
N ILE A 595 -11.85 -6.26 11.34
CA ILE A 595 -11.54 -6.79 12.67
C ILE A 595 -10.39 -5.96 13.25
N ASP A 596 -10.64 -5.36 14.41
CA ASP A 596 -9.64 -4.66 15.20
C ASP A 596 -8.65 -5.66 15.80
N GLY A 597 -7.40 -5.64 15.35
CA GLY A 597 -6.36 -6.55 15.84
C GLY A 597 -5.83 -6.25 17.24
N ASP A 598 -6.05 -5.04 17.76
CA ASP A 598 -5.64 -4.67 19.12
C ASP A 598 -6.66 -5.16 20.15
N ASN A 599 -7.96 -5.09 19.81
CA ASN A 599 -9.05 -5.48 20.70
C ASN A 599 -9.69 -6.84 20.37
N LEU A 600 -9.31 -7.46 19.25
CA LEU A 600 -9.96 -8.65 18.68
C LEU A 600 -11.48 -8.50 18.57
N HIS A 601 -11.91 -7.30 18.14
CA HIS A 601 -13.30 -6.92 18.08
C HIS A 601 -13.78 -6.76 16.64
N PHE A 602 -14.92 -7.37 16.33
CA PHE A 602 -15.58 -7.23 15.04
C PHE A 602 -16.73 -6.21 15.16
N GLN A 603 -16.54 -5.03 14.55
CA GLN A 603 -17.48 -3.90 14.54
C GLN A 603 -18.69 -4.11 13.63
N HIS A 604 -19.26 -5.32 13.62
CA HIS A 604 -20.26 -5.75 12.66
C HIS A 604 -21.58 -4.97 12.74
N GLN A 605 -22.00 -4.52 13.93
CA GLN A 605 -23.24 -3.73 14.08
C GLN A 605 -23.16 -2.42 13.28
N PHE A 606 -22.04 -1.72 13.40
CA PHE A 606 -21.77 -0.49 12.65
C PHE A 606 -21.59 -0.78 11.16
N LEU A 607 -20.73 -1.75 10.79
CA LEU A 607 -20.50 -2.13 9.39
C LEU A 607 -21.78 -2.59 8.68
N THR A 608 -22.75 -3.17 9.40
CA THR A 608 -24.05 -3.56 8.81
C THR A 608 -24.78 -2.34 8.25
N LYS A 609 -24.76 -1.20 8.95
CA LYS A 609 -25.39 0.04 8.48
C LYS A 609 -24.71 0.59 7.23
N ILE A 610 -23.38 0.56 7.21
CA ILE A 610 -22.59 1.07 6.09
C ILE A 610 -22.71 0.18 4.86
N LEU A 611 -22.48 -1.13 5.02
CA LEU A 611 -22.49 -2.09 3.92
C LEU A 611 -23.90 -2.29 3.35
N SER A 612 -24.97 -1.97 4.11
CA SER A 612 -26.34 -1.95 3.58
C SER A 612 -26.53 -0.94 2.43
N LYS A 613 -25.68 0.08 2.31
CA LYS A 613 -25.68 1.03 1.19
C LYS A 613 -25.11 0.41 -0.10
N PHE A 614 -24.51 -0.77 -0.03
CA PHE A 614 -24.00 -1.55 -1.16
C PHE A 614 -24.88 -2.78 -1.46
N VAL A 615 -26.14 -2.80 -1.02
CA VAL A 615 -27.10 -3.88 -1.34
C VAL A 615 -27.19 -4.09 -2.86
N SER A 616 -27.30 -5.36 -3.26
CA SER A 616 -27.41 -5.77 -4.67
C SER A 616 -26.20 -5.44 -5.54
N LYS A 617 -25.08 -5.00 -4.96
CA LYS A 617 -23.78 -4.94 -5.64
C LYS A 617 -23.13 -6.31 -5.55
N ARG A 618 -22.99 -7.00 -6.67
CA ARG A 618 -22.38 -8.33 -6.70
C ARG A 618 -20.90 -8.23 -6.38
N ILE A 619 -20.41 -9.08 -5.48
CA ILE A 619 -19.00 -9.04 -5.06
C ILE A 619 -18.27 -10.36 -5.27
N LEU A 620 -16.97 -10.24 -5.58
CA LEU A 620 -15.98 -11.29 -5.36
C LEU A 620 -15.17 -10.95 -4.12
N VAL A 621 -14.78 -11.96 -3.35
CA VAL A 621 -14.05 -11.76 -2.09
C VAL A 621 -12.72 -12.48 -2.18
N VAL A 622 -11.64 -11.71 -2.08
CA VAL A 622 -10.27 -12.20 -2.18
C VAL A 622 -9.51 -11.80 -0.93
N SER A 623 -9.10 -12.78 -0.14
CA SER A 623 -8.26 -12.55 1.05
C SER A 623 -6.80 -12.85 0.77
N ILE A 624 -5.88 -12.16 1.42
CA ILE A 624 -4.45 -12.50 1.41
C ILE A 624 -3.99 -12.85 2.83
N ILE A 625 -3.26 -13.93 2.98
CA ILE A 625 -2.65 -14.39 4.24
C ILE A 625 -1.18 -14.73 4.01
N GLY A 626 -0.39 -14.68 5.08
CA GLY A 626 1.02 -15.04 5.01
C GLY A 626 1.85 -14.43 6.12
N PRO A 627 3.14 -14.81 6.21
CA PRO A 627 4.01 -14.39 7.29
C PRO A 627 4.15 -12.87 7.39
N GLN A 628 4.58 -12.39 8.55
CA GLN A 628 4.96 -10.99 8.74
C GLN A 628 6.01 -10.57 7.69
N ASN A 629 5.88 -9.35 7.15
CA ASN A 629 6.79 -8.79 6.14
C ASN A 629 6.92 -9.55 4.80
N SER A 630 6.01 -10.47 4.46
CA SER A 630 6.04 -11.18 3.17
C SER A 630 5.66 -10.33 1.95
N GLY A 631 5.25 -9.07 2.15
CA GLY A 631 4.83 -8.14 1.11
C GLY A 631 3.37 -8.24 0.68
N LYS A 632 2.45 -8.63 1.59
CA LYS A 632 1.01 -8.81 1.31
C LYS A 632 0.34 -7.55 0.76
N SER A 633 0.34 -6.47 1.54
CA SER A 633 -0.25 -5.18 1.17
C SER A 633 0.43 -4.58 -0.05
N THR A 634 1.75 -4.78 -0.20
CA THR A 634 2.50 -4.43 -1.42
C THR A 634 1.94 -5.16 -2.64
N LEU A 635 1.79 -6.48 -2.57
CA LEU A 635 1.27 -7.29 -3.67
C LEU A 635 -0.15 -6.89 -4.06
N LEU A 636 -1.04 -6.65 -3.07
CA LEU A 636 -2.39 -6.16 -3.32
C LEU A 636 -2.40 -4.79 -4.01
N ASN A 637 -1.55 -3.85 -3.56
CA ASN A 637 -1.43 -2.53 -4.16
C ASN A 637 -0.96 -2.60 -5.63
N TYR A 638 -0.02 -3.49 -5.97
CA TYR A 638 0.42 -3.69 -7.36
C TYR A 638 -0.64 -4.38 -8.24
N MET A 639 -1.34 -5.39 -7.72
CA MET A 639 -2.38 -6.11 -8.49
C MET A 639 -3.61 -5.25 -8.74
N PHE A 640 -4.10 -4.59 -7.69
CA PHE A 640 -5.43 -3.98 -7.67
C PHE A 640 -5.44 -2.46 -7.52
N GLY A 641 -4.29 -1.81 -7.30
CA GLY A 641 -4.21 -0.36 -7.13
C GLY A 641 -4.86 0.14 -5.83
N THR A 642 -4.84 -0.68 -4.78
CA THR A 642 -5.37 -0.32 -3.46
C THR A 642 -4.48 0.69 -2.72
N LEU A 643 -5.05 1.31 -1.68
CA LEU A 643 -4.35 2.27 -0.82
C LEU A 643 -4.01 1.67 0.56
N PHE A 644 -3.72 0.36 0.62
CA PHE A 644 -3.25 -0.24 1.88
C PHE A 644 -1.90 0.38 2.28
N ASP A 645 -1.72 0.68 3.57
CA ASP A 645 -0.49 1.27 4.07
C ASP A 645 0.66 0.25 3.98
N VAL A 646 1.80 0.66 3.43
CA VAL A 646 2.98 -0.19 3.25
C VAL A 646 4.13 0.51 3.96
N ARG A 647 4.49 0.05 5.17
CA ARG A 647 5.58 0.63 5.96
C ARG A 647 6.52 -0.44 6.48
N GLU A 648 7.80 -0.12 6.49
CA GLU A 648 8.79 -0.86 7.26
C GLU A 648 8.51 -0.61 8.76
N GLY A 649 8.31 -1.67 9.54
CA GLY A 649 8.18 -1.59 11.00
C GLY A 649 6.76 -1.43 11.57
N ARG A 650 5.71 -1.22 10.74
CA ARG A 650 4.31 -1.34 11.19
C ARG A 650 3.60 -2.39 10.35
N CYS A 651 3.37 -3.57 10.92
CA CYS A 651 2.56 -4.59 10.28
C CYS A 651 1.07 -4.25 10.43
N THR A 652 0.26 -4.63 9.43
CA THR A 652 -1.20 -4.60 9.54
C THR A 652 -1.60 -5.30 10.85
N ARG A 653 -2.33 -4.61 11.73
CA ARG A 653 -2.85 -5.17 12.99
C ARG A 653 -4.36 -5.35 12.83
N GLY A 654 -4.83 -6.58 12.71
CA GLY A 654 -6.23 -6.90 12.41
C GLY A 654 -6.49 -7.25 10.93
N ILE A 655 -7.73 -7.02 10.50
CA ILE A 655 -8.21 -7.32 9.14
C ILE A 655 -8.79 -6.07 8.51
N TYR A 656 -8.33 -5.73 7.30
CA TYR A 656 -8.76 -4.56 6.55
C TYR A 656 -9.41 -4.95 5.23
N GLY A 657 -10.50 -4.29 4.88
CA GLY A 657 -11.20 -4.42 3.61
C GLY A 657 -10.92 -3.25 2.68
N SER A 658 -10.93 -3.49 1.36
CA SER A 658 -11.00 -2.44 0.33
C SER A 658 -11.91 -2.91 -0.80
N LEU A 659 -12.77 -2.01 -1.30
CA LEU A 659 -13.66 -2.30 -2.44
C LEU A 659 -13.05 -1.75 -3.72
N VAL A 660 -12.74 -2.64 -4.66
CA VAL A 660 -12.26 -2.29 -6.01
C VAL A 660 -13.36 -2.58 -7.00
N LYS A 661 -13.82 -1.56 -7.72
CA LYS A 661 -14.90 -1.70 -8.69
C LYS A 661 -14.41 -2.43 -9.94
N LEU A 662 -15.24 -3.32 -10.46
CA LEU A 662 -14.99 -4.03 -11.71
C LEU A 662 -15.73 -3.29 -12.84
N ILE A 663 -15.00 -2.88 -13.88
CA ILE A 663 -15.63 -2.22 -15.03
C ILE A 663 -16.46 -3.24 -15.80
N LYS A 664 -17.76 -2.99 -15.93
CA LYS A 664 -18.63 -3.74 -16.84
C LYS A 664 -18.24 -3.38 -18.27
N SER A 665 -17.86 -4.36 -19.08
CA SER A 665 -17.59 -4.12 -20.50
C SER A 665 -18.87 -3.61 -21.17
N ASN A 666 -18.90 -2.34 -21.55
CA ASN A 666 -19.96 -1.81 -22.40
C ASN A 666 -19.98 -2.60 -23.71
N GLN A 667 -21.13 -3.18 -24.05
CA GLN A 667 -21.39 -3.99 -25.26
C GLN A 667 -21.21 -3.23 -26.60
N ASN A 668 -20.67 -2.01 -26.61
CA ASN A 668 -20.74 -1.11 -27.77
C ASN A 668 -19.38 -0.73 -28.40
N SER A 669 -18.28 -1.37 -28.03
CA SER A 669 -17.01 -1.24 -28.76
C SER A 669 -16.65 -2.60 -29.35
N ASN A 670 -16.38 -2.62 -30.66
CA ASN A 670 -15.93 -3.79 -31.45
C ASN A 670 -14.54 -4.32 -31.04
N ASN A 671 -14.26 -4.40 -29.74
CA ASN A 671 -13.14 -5.14 -29.20
C ASN A 671 -13.64 -6.55 -28.87
N THR A 672 -13.14 -7.53 -29.60
CA THR A 672 -13.38 -8.98 -29.48
C THR A 672 -13.08 -9.57 -28.07
N LEU A 673 -12.72 -8.74 -27.09
CA LEU A 673 -12.09 -9.13 -25.82
C LEU A 673 -13.06 -9.29 -24.63
N GLY A 674 -14.31 -8.86 -24.74
CA GLY A 674 -15.33 -9.07 -23.70
C GLY A 674 -16.05 -10.43 -23.79
N ARG A 675 -15.99 -11.08 -24.96
CA ARG A 675 -16.84 -12.25 -25.28
C ARG A 675 -16.47 -13.53 -24.53
N ASN A 676 -15.21 -13.70 -24.09
CA ASN A 676 -14.77 -14.93 -23.45
C ASN A 676 -14.82 -14.90 -21.90
N LEU A 677 -15.03 -13.72 -21.30
CA LEU A 677 -15.13 -13.53 -19.85
C LEU A 677 -16.58 -13.41 -19.34
N SER A 678 -17.56 -13.37 -20.25
CA SER A 678 -18.95 -12.99 -20.00
C SER A 678 -19.98 -14.10 -20.23
N ALA A 679 -19.57 -15.31 -20.60
CA ALA A 679 -20.53 -16.32 -21.08
C ALA A 679 -21.26 -17.10 -19.97
N GLU A 680 -20.74 -17.16 -18.73
CA GLU A 680 -21.30 -18.08 -17.71
C GLU A 680 -21.49 -17.49 -16.30
N ILE A 681 -21.04 -16.25 -16.02
CA ILE A 681 -21.01 -15.70 -14.64
C ILE A 681 -21.61 -14.28 -14.63
N PRO A 682 -22.50 -13.93 -13.66
CA PRO A 682 -23.12 -12.61 -13.59
C PRO A 682 -22.11 -11.46 -13.47
N ASP A 683 -22.43 -10.25 -13.99
CA ASP A 683 -21.52 -9.09 -13.90
C ASP A 683 -21.21 -8.70 -12.45
N ILE A 684 -20.08 -9.13 -11.92
CA ILE A 684 -19.56 -8.69 -10.63
C ILE A 684 -19.38 -7.16 -10.65
N ASP A 685 -19.85 -6.48 -9.60
CA ASP A 685 -19.72 -5.03 -9.45
C ASP A 685 -18.43 -4.63 -8.72
N TYR A 686 -18.05 -5.37 -7.67
CA TYR A 686 -16.84 -5.10 -6.89
C TYR A 686 -16.03 -6.37 -6.56
N ILE A 687 -14.74 -6.18 -6.35
CA ILE A 687 -13.86 -7.11 -5.65
C ILE A 687 -13.63 -6.54 -4.26
N MET A 688 -14.05 -7.26 -3.23
CA MET A 688 -13.71 -7.01 -1.85
C MET A 688 -12.37 -7.69 -1.54
N LEU A 689 -11.33 -6.87 -1.40
CA LEU A 689 -10.00 -7.29 -1.04
C LEU A 689 -9.85 -7.25 0.48
N ILE A 690 -9.38 -8.33 1.07
CA ILE A 690 -9.16 -8.46 2.51
C ILE A 690 -7.66 -8.62 2.75
N ASP A 691 -7.04 -7.59 3.34
CA ASP A 691 -5.66 -7.63 3.81
C ASP A 691 -5.62 -8.01 5.29
N THR A 692 -4.75 -8.95 5.64
CA THR A 692 -4.66 -9.47 7.00
C THR A 692 -3.35 -9.11 7.68
N GLU A 693 -3.40 -9.17 9.00
CA GLU A 693 -2.21 -9.20 9.83
C GLU A 693 -1.20 -10.29 9.42
N GLY A 694 0.08 -10.02 9.69
CA GLY A 694 1.17 -10.97 9.47
C GLY A 694 1.11 -12.14 10.43
N LEU A 695 1.03 -13.35 9.87
CA LEU A 695 1.07 -14.60 10.63
C LEU A 695 2.51 -14.90 11.11
N LEU A 696 2.63 -15.79 12.09
CA LEU A 696 3.89 -16.35 12.59
C LEU A 696 4.86 -15.28 13.13
N SER A 697 4.32 -14.20 13.71
CA SER A 697 5.15 -13.17 14.33
C SER A 697 5.83 -13.72 15.59
N ILE A 698 7.16 -13.60 15.64
CA ILE A 698 7.97 -14.01 16.81
C ILE A 698 7.56 -13.20 18.05
N GLU A 699 7.16 -11.94 17.84
CA GLU A 699 6.83 -10.97 18.88
C GLU A 699 5.48 -11.24 19.57
N LYS A 700 4.44 -11.68 18.84
CA LYS A 700 3.14 -11.99 19.46
C LYS A 700 3.05 -13.42 19.98
N ASN A 701 3.77 -14.36 19.37
CA ASN A 701 3.78 -15.79 19.71
C ASN A 701 2.37 -16.38 20.02
N ASP A 702 1.34 -15.94 19.27
CA ASP A 702 -0.05 -16.36 19.45
C ASP A 702 -0.54 -17.14 18.23
N ASN A 703 -0.10 -18.41 18.14
CA ASN A 703 -0.46 -19.31 17.04
C ASN A 703 -1.97 -19.61 16.96
N GLU A 704 -2.72 -19.45 18.06
CA GLU A 704 -4.18 -19.64 18.05
C GLU A 704 -4.86 -18.49 17.31
N TYR A 705 -4.45 -17.25 17.59
CA TYR A 705 -4.94 -16.07 16.86
C TYR A 705 -4.66 -16.17 15.35
N ASP A 706 -3.46 -16.59 14.97
CA ASP A 706 -3.09 -16.81 13.56
C ASP A 706 -4.00 -17.84 12.88
N ARG A 707 -4.31 -18.95 13.55
CA ARG A 707 -5.25 -19.96 13.03
C ARG A 707 -6.67 -19.43 12.92
N ARG A 708 -7.14 -18.65 13.90
CA ARG A 708 -8.46 -17.98 13.84
C ARG A 708 -8.54 -17.07 12.62
N LEU A 709 -7.48 -16.33 12.33
CA LEU A 709 -7.38 -15.45 11.17
C LEU A 709 -7.43 -16.21 9.85
N VAL A 710 -6.62 -17.27 9.71
CA VAL A 710 -6.61 -18.14 8.52
C VAL A 710 -7.97 -18.80 8.30
N LEU A 711 -8.55 -19.35 9.37
CA LEU A 711 -9.84 -20.02 9.33
C LEU A 711 -10.97 -19.06 8.95
N PHE A 712 -10.96 -17.84 9.51
CA PHE A 712 -11.89 -16.78 9.12
C PHE A 712 -11.77 -16.46 7.62
N CYS A 713 -10.55 -16.24 7.11
CA CYS A 713 -10.32 -15.89 5.71
C CYS A 713 -10.78 -16.99 4.75
N LEU A 714 -10.49 -18.26 5.06
CA LEU A 714 -10.94 -19.40 4.26
C LEU A 714 -12.47 -19.51 4.25
N ALA A 715 -13.14 -19.21 5.37
CA ALA A 715 -14.59 -19.33 5.46
C ALA A 715 -15.36 -18.25 4.68
N VAL A 716 -14.81 -17.03 4.60
CA VAL A 716 -15.54 -15.84 4.09
C VAL A 716 -15.11 -15.40 2.69
N SER A 717 -14.25 -16.16 2.01
CA SER A 717 -13.67 -15.78 0.72
C SER A 717 -14.07 -16.71 -0.42
N HIS A 718 -14.06 -16.18 -1.64
CA HIS A 718 -14.10 -16.96 -2.86
C HIS A 718 -12.70 -17.45 -3.24
N LEU A 719 -11.68 -16.65 -2.91
CA LEU A 719 -10.28 -16.99 -3.14
C LEU A 719 -9.40 -16.51 -1.98
N VAL A 720 -8.41 -17.31 -1.62
CA VAL A 720 -7.39 -16.94 -0.63
C VAL A 720 -6.00 -17.03 -1.26
N ILE A 721 -5.25 -15.93 -1.16
CA ILE A 721 -3.85 -15.83 -1.59
C ILE A 721 -2.96 -16.13 -0.39
N VAL A 722 -2.13 -17.16 -0.49
CA VAL A 722 -1.10 -17.50 0.49
C VAL A 722 0.22 -16.94 0.01
N ASN A 723 0.62 -15.78 0.55
CA ASN A 723 1.83 -15.07 0.14
C ASN A 723 3.01 -15.41 1.06
N MET A 724 3.99 -16.11 0.51
CA MET A 724 5.20 -16.59 1.20
C MET A 724 6.44 -15.93 0.60
N MET A 725 7.46 -15.68 1.42
CA MET A 725 8.77 -15.26 0.93
C MET A 725 9.66 -16.49 0.74
N GLY A 726 10.25 -16.64 -0.44
CA GLY A 726 11.10 -17.79 -0.74
C GLY A 726 10.31 -19.08 -0.90
N ASP A 727 10.82 -20.19 -0.34
CA ASP A 727 10.22 -21.52 -0.45
C ASP A 727 8.96 -21.70 0.38
N VAL A 728 8.24 -22.80 0.11
CA VAL A 728 7.04 -23.18 0.86
C VAL A 728 7.40 -23.35 2.34
N ASN A 729 6.73 -22.58 3.20
CA ASN A 729 6.86 -22.70 4.63
C ASN A 729 5.97 -23.84 5.14
N GLU A 730 6.57 -24.94 5.61
CA GLU A 730 5.85 -26.11 6.15
C GLU A 730 4.95 -25.73 7.34
N THR A 731 5.34 -24.80 8.20
CA THR A 731 4.50 -24.35 9.34
C THR A 731 3.19 -23.70 8.86
N LEU A 732 3.26 -22.85 7.83
CA LEU A 732 2.07 -22.22 7.27
C LEU A 732 1.21 -23.23 6.48
N LYS A 733 1.83 -24.19 5.81
CA LYS A 733 1.12 -25.32 5.17
C LYS A 733 0.39 -26.19 6.20
N ASP A 734 1.04 -26.55 7.30
CA ASP A 734 0.43 -27.33 8.39
C ASP A 734 -0.73 -26.56 9.02
N MET A 735 -0.57 -25.25 9.23
CA MET A 735 -1.63 -24.36 9.71
C MET A 735 -2.83 -24.32 8.75
N LEU A 736 -2.59 -24.16 7.43
CA LEU A 736 -3.63 -24.20 6.41
C LEU A 736 -4.37 -25.54 6.39
N THR A 737 -3.62 -26.63 6.50
CA THR A 737 -4.17 -28.00 6.51
C THR A 737 -5.08 -28.21 7.72
N LEU A 738 -4.65 -27.76 8.90
CA LEU A 738 -5.45 -27.82 10.13
C LEU A 738 -6.71 -26.94 10.04
N CYS A 739 -6.59 -25.74 9.48
CA CYS A 739 -7.74 -24.85 9.33
C CYS A 739 -8.76 -25.42 8.34
N ALA A 740 -8.32 -26.00 7.23
CA ALA A 740 -9.19 -26.68 6.27
C ALA A 740 -9.91 -27.89 6.89
N ASP A 741 -9.22 -28.70 7.70
CA ASP A 741 -9.84 -29.78 8.48
C ASP A 741 -10.91 -29.24 9.44
N SER A 742 -10.61 -28.14 10.14
CA SER A 742 -11.54 -27.49 11.05
C SER A 742 -12.78 -26.92 10.36
N LEU A 743 -12.64 -26.39 9.13
CA LEU A 743 -13.78 -25.99 8.30
C LEU A 743 -14.69 -27.16 7.95
N LYS A 744 -14.13 -28.34 7.65
CA LYS A 744 -14.91 -29.55 7.37
C LYS A 744 -15.91 -29.84 8.49
N GLN A 745 -15.49 -29.64 9.74
CA GLN A 745 -16.29 -29.91 10.93
C GLN A 745 -17.38 -28.87 11.20
N ILE A 746 -17.18 -27.60 10.79
CA ILE A 746 -18.21 -26.54 10.88
C ILE A 746 -19.39 -26.83 9.92
N GLY A 747 -19.18 -27.74 8.95
CA GLY A 747 -20.17 -28.23 8.00
C GLY A 747 -20.00 -27.61 6.63
N VAL A 748 -19.65 -28.44 5.65
CA VAL A 748 -19.34 -28.09 4.24
C VAL A 748 -20.46 -27.26 3.57
N ASN A 749 -21.73 -27.47 3.95
CA ASN A 749 -22.89 -26.79 3.35
C ASN A 749 -22.99 -25.29 3.67
N LYS A 750 -22.08 -24.71 4.47
CA LYS A 750 -22.08 -23.29 4.87
C LYS A 750 -20.92 -22.46 4.32
N VAL A 751 -19.98 -23.06 3.58
CA VAL A 751 -18.70 -22.41 3.20
C VAL A 751 -18.51 -22.42 1.68
N ASN A 752 -17.91 -21.37 1.13
CA ASN A 752 -17.81 -21.13 -0.32
C ASN A 752 -16.82 -22.01 -1.08
N GLN A 753 -16.22 -23.01 -0.44
CA GLN A 753 -15.11 -23.82 -0.98
C GLN A 753 -14.07 -22.96 -1.71
N PRO A 754 -13.30 -22.12 -0.99
CA PRO A 754 -12.40 -21.15 -1.61
C PRO A 754 -11.31 -21.85 -2.44
N ILE A 755 -10.90 -21.19 -3.52
CA ILE A 755 -9.69 -21.58 -4.25
C ILE A 755 -8.48 -20.95 -3.55
N VAL A 756 -7.42 -21.72 -3.31
CA VAL A 756 -6.23 -21.23 -2.63
C VAL A 756 -5.07 -21.09 -3.62
N HIS A 757 -4.58 -19.86 -3.79
CA HIS A 757 -3.43 -19.53 -4.62
C HIS A 757 -2.18 -19.34 -3.77
N PHE A 758 -1.15 -20.13 -4.02
CA PHE A 758 0.16 -19.97 -3.38
C PHE A 758 1.03 -19.03 -4.22
N VAL A 759 1.55 -17.97 -3.59
CA VAL A 759 2.45 -17.00 -4.21
C VAL A 759 3.79 -17.06 -3.49
N LEU A 760 4.78 -17.60 -4.18
CA LEU A 760 6.18 -17.65 -3.73
C LEU A 760 6.89 -16.38 -4.19
N ASN A 761 6.93 -15.39 -3.31
CA ASN A 761 7.44 -14.05 -3.58
C ASN A 761 8.95 -13.96 -3.31
N GLN A 762 9.62 -12.97 -3.93
CA GLN A 762 11.05 -12.68 -3.78
C GLN A 762 11.96 -13.87 -4.15
N LYS A 763 11.60 -14.61 -5.21
CA LYS A 763 12.41 -15.72 -5.73
C LYS A 763 13.56 -15.22 -6.60
N ALA A 764 14.76 -15.77 -6.37
CA ALA A 764 15.92 -15.53 -7.24
C ALA A 764 15.76 -16.19 -8.61
N ASP A 765 15.24 -17.43 -8.63
CA ASP A 765 14.79 -18.10 -9.85
C ASP A 765 13.26 -18.30 -9.78
N PRO A 766 12.47 -17.52 -10.54
CA PRO A 766 11.02 -17.65 -10.56
C PRO A 766 10.54 -18.84 -11.42
N ASN A 767 11.39 -19.80 -11.78
CA ASN A 767 10.99 -21.00 -12.50
C ASN A 767 10.24 -21.99 -11.60
N LEU A 768 8.93 -22.10 -11.82
CA LEU A 768 8.05 -23.00 -11.07
C LEU A 768 8.45 -24.49 -11.18
N LYS A 769 9.14 -24.90 -12.28
CA LYS A 769 9.56 -26.29 -12.48
C LYS A 769 10.49 -26.80 -11.39
N ASN A 770 11.28 -25.92 -10.77
CA ASN A 770 12.18 -26.29 -9.68
C ASN A 770 11.43 -26.69 -8.39
N HIS A 771 10.12 -26.43 -8.33
CA HIS A 771 9.28 -26.69 -7.17
C HIS A 771 8.18 -27.72 -7.46
N SER A 772 8.19 -28.39 -8.62
CA SER A 772 7.13 -29.34 -9.00
C SER A 772 6.95 -30.45 -7.98
N GLU A 773 8.04 -31.04 -7.48
CA GLU A 773 7.98 -32.10 -6.47
C GLU A 773 7.37 -31.63 -5.14
N ALA A 774 7.73 -30.42 -4.69
CA ALA A 774 7.17 -29.83 -3.47
C ALA A 774 5.68 -29.50 -3.64
N ILE A 775 5.29 -28.96 -4.80
CA ILE A 775 3.89 -28.68 -5.16
C ILE A 775 3.06 -29.97 -5.19
N GLU A 776 3.56 -31.01 -5.85
CA GLU A 776 2.89 -32.32 -5.92
C GLU A 776 2.76 -32.95 -4.54
N ARG A 777 3.78 -32.83 -3.68
CA ARG A 777 3.72 -33.28 -2.30
C ARG A 777 2.62 -32.56 -1.52
N ILE A 778 2.53 -31.23 -1.62
CA ILE A 778 1.47 -30.45 -0.94
C ILE A 778 0.09 -30.92 -1.42
N ILE A 779 -0.12 -30.99 -2.73
CA ILE A 779 -1.40 -31.42 -3.31
C ILE A 779 -1.75 -32.83 -2.85
N ARG A 780 -0.78 -33.74 -2.81
CA ARG A 780 -0.97 -35.11 -2.32
C ARG A 780 -1.34 -35.12 -0.84
N ASP A 781 -0.65 -34.35 0.00
CA ASP A 781 -0.95 -34.24 1.44
C ASP A 781 -2.39 -33.72 1.69
N PHE A 782 -2.86 -32.74 0.90
CA PHE A 782 -4.23 -32.23 0.98
C PHE A 782 -5.28 -33.24 0.50
N LYS A 783 -4.95 -34.06 -0.51
CA LYS A 783 -5.82 -35.14 -1.00
C LYS A 783 -5.89 -36.32 -0.03
N GLU A 784 -4.75 -36.77 0.51
CA GLU A 784 -4.66 -37.84 1.50
C GLU A 784 -5.46 -37.52 2.77
N LYS A 785 -5.59 -36.23 3.11
CA LYS A 785 -6.38 -35.73 4.26
C LYS A 785 -7.84 -35.43 3.92
N GLU A 786 -8.31 -35.73 2.71
CA GLU A 786 -9.70 -35.51 2.25
C GLU A 786 -10.19 -34.05 2.40
N LEU A 787 -9.30 -33.09 2.12
CA LEU A 787 -9.59 -31.65 2.25
C LEU A 787 -10.04 -30.99 0.95
N ALA A 788 -10.02 -31.72 -0.16
CA ALA A 788 -10.40 -31.23 -1.50
C ALA A 788 -11.87 -30.79 -1.59
N GLU A 789 -12.73 -31.32 -0.72
CA GLU A 789 -14.15 -30.92 -0.62
C GLU A 789 -14.32 -29.55 0.04
N VAL A 790 -13.30 -29.06 0.77
CA VAL A 790 -13.36 -27.85 1.59
C VAL A 790 -12.59 -26.70 0.97
N ILE A 791 -11.43 -26.98 0.38
CA ILE A 791 -10.62 -26.00 -0.32
C ILE A 791 -10.12 -26.57 -1.65
N ASP A 792 -10.03 -25.72 -2.66
CA ASP A 792 -9.55 -26.11 -3.99
C ASP A 792 -8.11 -25.66 -4.21
N ILE A 793 -7.22 -26.64 -4.37
CA ILE A 793 -5.80 -26.45 -4.68
C ILE A 793 -5.47 -27.31 -5.89
N SER A 794 -4.83 -26.73 -6.90
CA SER A 794 -4.35 -27.44 -8.08
C SER A 794 -2.95 -26.98 -8.46
N PRO A 795 -2.21 -27.70 -9.33
CA PRO A 795 -0.88 -27.25 -9.76
C PRO A 795 -0.89 -25.84 -10.39
N LYS A 796 -2.02 -25.43 -10.98
CA LYS A 796 -2.20 -24.11 -11.61
C LYS A 796 -2.36 -22.97 -10.59
N THR A 797 -2.59 -23.28 -9.31
CA THR A 797 -2.77 -22.26 -8.25
C THR A 797 -1.45 -21.87 -7.59
N PHE A 798 -0.32 -22.45 -8.02
CA PHE A 798 1.02 -22.06 -7.55
C PHE A 798 1.68 -21.09 -8.52
N HIS A 799 2.17 -19.98 -7.96
CA HIS A 799 2.77 -18.88 -8.71
C HIS A 799 4.08 -18.46 -8.06
N THR A 800 5.03 -18.06 -8.88
CA THR A 800 6.34 -17.55 -8.47
C THR A 800 6.49 -16.11 -8.91
N LEU A 801 6.89 -15.25 -7.99
CA LEU A 801 7.20 -13.85 -8.27
C LEU A 801 8.67 -13.56 -7.94
N PRO A 802 9.39 -12.84 -8.80
CA PRO A 802 10.72 -12.34 -8.47
C PRO A 802 10.63 -11.30 -7.36
N SER A 803 11.78 -10.78 -6.91
CA SER A 803 11.77 -9.61 -6.04
C SER A 803 11.08 -8.44 -6.75
N ALA A 804 10.11 -7.81 -6.09
CA ALA A 804 9.46 -6.60 -6.60
C ALA A 804 10.47 -5.47 -6.81
N PHE A 805 11.54 -5.49 -6.01
CA PHE A 805 12.49 -4.41 -5.88
C PHE A 805 13.90 -4.93 -6.08
N LYS A 806 14.65 -4.27 -6.96
CA LYS A 806 16.09 -4.47 -7.07
C LYS A 806 16.80 -3.30 -6.40
N LYS A 807 17.71 -3.65 -5.48
CA LYS A 807 18.57 -2.69 -4.79
C LYS A 807 19.82 -2.49 -5.63
N GLU A 808 19.97 -1.30 -6.20
CA GLU A 808 21.16 -0.95 -6.96
C GLU A 808 22.08 -0.07 -6.11
N ARG A 809 23.33 -0.52 -5.95
CA ARG A 809 24.40 0.21 -5.26
C ARG A 809 25.36 0.79 -6.29
N VAL A 810 25.70 2.06 -6.14
CA VAL A 810 26.66 2.77 -7.01
C VAL A 810 28.09 2.69 -6.47
N SER A 811 28.27 2.53 -5.15
CA SER A 811 29.56 2.39 -4.50
C SER A 811 29.61 1.11 -3.65
N ASN A 812 30.83 0.60 -3.43
CA ASN A 812 31.08 -0.52 -2.52
C ASN A 812 30.90 -0.11 -1.03
N ASP A 813 30.55 1.15 -0.75
CA ASP A 813 30.30 1.62 0.60
C ASP A 813 28.96 1.06 1.11
N ALA A 814 29.05 0.24 2.16
CA ALA A 814 27.89 -0.40 2.78
C ALA A 814 26.93 0.61 3.44
N GLN A 815 27.36 1.85 3.70
CA GLN A 815 26.54 2.89 4.34
C GLN A 815 25.72 3.74 3.35
N SER A 816 25.98 3.65 2.04
CA SER A 816 25.26 4.45 1.03
C SER A 816 23.84 3.90 0.79
N PRO A 817 22.80 4.76 0.68
CA PRO A 817 21.42 4.33 0.47
C PRO A 817 21.27 3.61 -0.88
N CYS A 818 20.52 2.50 -0.89
CA CYS A 818 20.28 1.74 -2.12
C CYS A 818 19.11 2.36 -2.90
N PHE A 819 19.30 2.61 -4.19
CA PHE A 819 18.19 2.97 -5.07
C PHE A 819 17.30 1.75 -5.28
N ILE A 820 15.99 1.92 -5.11
CA ILE A 820 15.01 0.86 -5.34
C ILE A 820 14.31 1.10 -6.66
N ARG A 821 14.60 0.23 -7.63
CA ARG A 821 13.82 0.12 -8.87
C ARG A 821 12.82 -1.02 -8.77
N THR A 822 11.61 -0.80 -9.27
CA THR A 822 10.64 -1.87 -9.45
C THR A 822 11.05 -2.73 -10.65
N GLU A 823 11.11 -4.04 -10.48
CA GLU A 823 11.54 -4.95 -11.54
C GLU A 823 10.44 -5.13 -12.62
N PRO A 824 10.75 -4.97 -13.91
CA PRO A 824 9.76 -5.14 -14.99
C PRO A 824 9.12 -6.54 -15.02
N ASP A 825 9.91 -7.59 -14.78
CA ASP A 825 9.40 -8.98 -14.73
C ASP A 825 8.42 -9.18 -13.57
N PHE A 826 8.63 -8.49 -12.43
CA PHE A 826 7.66 -8.50 -11.33
C PHE A 826 6.32 -7.91 -11.78
N ILE A 827 6.34 -6.72 -12.40
CA ILE A 827 5.11 -6.03 -12.86
C ILE A 827 4.32 -6.92 -13.81
N GLN A 828 4.97 -7.50 -14.82
CA GLN A 828 4.32 -8.36 -15.81
C GLN A 828 3.69 -9.61 -15.16
N ARG A 829 4.43 -10.29 -14.27
CA ARG A 829 3.92 -11.49 -13.59
C ARG A 829 2.79 -11.18 -12.62
N THR A 830 2.87 -10.06 -11.89
CA THR A 830 1.81 -9.62 -10.98
C THR A 830 0.52 -9.30 -11.73
N GLN A 831 0.62 -8.72 -12.92
CA GLN A 831 -0.52 -8.49 -13.79
C GLN A 831 -1.19 -9.80 -14.24
N GLN A 832 -0.41 -10.75 -14.77
CA GLN A 832 -0.91 -12.09 -15.16
C GLN A 832 -1.51 -12.84 -13.97
N LEU A 833 -0.93 -12.69 -12.78
CA LEU A 833 -1.45 -13.29 -11.56
C LEU A 833 -2.82 -12.70 -11.18
N CYS A 834 -2.98 -11.38 -11.34
CA CYS A 834 -4.24 -10.70 -11.07
C CYS A 834 -5.39 -11.24 -11.93
N GLU A 835 -5.16 -11.46 -13.23
CA GLU A 835 -6.13 -12.09 -14.15
C GLU A 835 -6.54 -13.49 -13.66
N LYS A 836 -5.56 -14.36 -13.40
CA LYS A 836 -5.79 -15.72 -12.93
C LYS A 836 -6.56 -15.76 -11.60
N ILE A 837 -6.26 -14.84 -10.69
CA ILE A 837 -6.96 -14.70 -9.41
C ILE A 837 -8.43 -14.35 -9.65
N ILE A 838 -8.73 -13.41 -10.53
CA ILE A 838 -10.11 -13.01 -10.82
C ILE A 838 -10.88 -14.16 -11.47
N GLU A 839 -10.29 -14.85 -12.44
CA GLU A 839 -10.91 -16.02 -13.08
C GLU A 839 -11.18 -17.15 -12.09
N SER A 840 -10.21 -17.48 -11.24
CA SER A 840 -10.38 -18.45 -10.16
C SER A 840 -11.49 -18.03 -9.19
N ALA A 841 -11.47 -16.79 -8.71
CA ALA A 841 -12.50 -16.29 -7.79
C ALA A 841 -13.91 -16.35 -8.40
N LYS A 842 -14.04 -16.03 -9.70
CA LYS A 842 -15.28 -16.18 -10.46
C LYS A 842 -15.73 -17.63 -10.54
N SER A 843 -14.83 -18.57 -10.80
CA SER A 843 -15.15 -20.01 -10.80
C SER A 843 -15.66 -20.51 -9.43
N SER A 844 -15.05 -20.06 -8.33
CA SER A 844 -15.56 -20.36 -6.97
C SER A 844 -16.94 -19.77 -6.74
N TYR A 845 -17.17 -18.52 -7.16
CA TYR A 845 -18.47 -17.85 -7.07
C TYR A 845 -19.59 -18.61 -7.80
N GLY A 846 -19.30 -19.17 -8.98
CA GLY A 846 -20.25 -20.01 -9.73
C GLY A 846 -20.59 -21.33 -9.01
N ARG A 847 -19.60 -21.95 -8.36
CA ARG A 847 -19.77 -23.21 -7.62
C ARG A 847 -20.53 -23.06 -6.30
N SER A 848 -20.33 -21.94 -5.61
CA SER A 848 -20.89 -21.71 -4.28
C SER A 848 -22.39 -21.36 -4.28
N GLY A 849 -23.05 -21.33 -5.44
CA GLY A 849 -24.49 -21.01 -5.53
C GLY A 849 -24.82 -19.59 -5.04
N GLN A 850 -23.86 -18.65 -5.07
CA GLN A 850 -24.01 -17.26 -4.63
C GLN A 850 -24.32 -17.08 -3.12
N THR A 851 -23.82 -17.98 -2.26
CA THR A 851 -23.88 -17.85 -0.79
C THR A 851 -23.32 -16.52 -0.25
N ILE A 852 -22.41 -15.89 -0.98
CA ILE A 852 -21.88 -14.55 -0.73
C ILE A 852 -22.11 -13.72 -2.00
N SER A 853 -23.31 -13.16 -2.15
CA SER A 853 -23.66 -12.39 -3.35
C SER A 853 -23.29 -10.91 -3.23
N ASP A 854 -23.51 -10.28 -2.08
CA ASP A 854 -23.33 -8.85 -1.84
C ASP A 854 -22.66 -8.55 -0.47
N PRO A 855 -22.21 -7.30 -0.21
CA PRO A 855 -21.51 -6.97 1.03
C PRO A 855 -22.32 -7.21 2.32
N PRO A 856 -23.64 -6.91 2.37
CA PRO A 856 -24.47 -7.26 3.52
C PRO A 856 -24.56 -8.77 3.79
N GLN A 857 -24.72 -9.59 2.75
CA GLN A 857 -24.76 -11.04 2.90
C GLN A 857 -23.41 -11.58 3.35
N TRP A 858 -22.32 -11.08 2.74
CA TRP A 858 -20.97 -11.40 3.18
C TRP A 858 -20.78 -11.10 4.67
N LEU A 859 -21.21 -9.92 5.13
CA LEU A 859 -21.05 -9.53 6.53
C LEU A 859 -21.82 -10.47 7.47
N ARG A 860 -23.06 -10.87 7.14
CA ARG A 860 -23.83 -11.83 7.95
C ARG A 860 -23.10 -13.17 8.07
N THR A 861 -22.54 -13.66 6.97
CA THR A 861 -21.73 -14.88 6.96
C THR A 861 -20.48 -14.70 7.82
N ALA A 862 -19.74 -13.60 7.63
CA ALA A 862 -18.54 -13.30 8.39
C ALA A 862 -18.80 -13.22 9.90
N VAL A 863 -19.89 -12.59 10.34
CA VAL A 863 -20.29 -12.53 11.75
C VAL A 863 -20.57 -13.92 12.29
N THR A 864 -21.36 -14.72 11.57
CA THR A 864 -21.70 -16.08 11.98
C THR A 864 -20.45 -16.94 12.15
N ILE A 865 -19.50 -16.84 11.21
CA ILE A 865 -18.22 -17.53 11.29
C ILE A 865 -17.43 -17.02 12.49
N PHE A 866 -17.27 -15.71 12.63
CA PHE A 866 -16.50 -15.12 13.73
C PHE A 866 -17.04 -15.56 15.10
N ASP A 867 -18.35 -15.52 15.30
CA ASP A 867 -19.00 -16.00 16.53
C ASP A 867 -18.79 -17.50 16.75
N THR A 868 -18.80 -18.30 15.68
CA THR A 868 -18.49 -19.74 15.75
C THR A 868 -17.05 -19.97 16.20
N LEU A 869 -16.09 -19.22 15.66
CA LEU A 869 -14.68 -19.28 16.06
C LEU A 869 -14.46 -18.80 17.51
N GLN A 870 -15.33 -17.94 18.02
CA GLN A 870 -15.31 -17.56 19.42
C GLN A 870 -15.89 -18.62 20.34
N LYS A 871 -16.96 -19.30 19.91
CA LYS A 871 -17.67 -20.32 20.70
C LYS A 871 -16.93 -21.67 20.76
N PHE A 872 -16.14 -22.00 19.73
CA PHE A 872 -15.44 -23.28 19.64
C PHE A 872 -13.92 -23.07 19.53
N PRO A 873 -13.21 -22.80 20.64
CA PRO A 873 -11.76 -22.65 20.65
C PRO A 873 -11.00 -23.90 20.16
N ASP A 874 -11.60 -25.09 20.29
CA ASP A 874 -11.07 -26.38 19.80
C ASP A 874 -10.60 -26.30 18.36
N LEU A 875 -11.30 -25.53 17.52
CA LEU A 875 -11.03 -25.41 16.09
C LEU A 875 -9.66 -24.79 15.78
N THR A 876 -9.10 -24.02 16.72
CA THR A 876 -7.86 -23.27 16.50
C THR A 876 -6.78 -23.60 17.53
N TYR A 877 -7.09 -24.41 18.54
CA TYR A 877 -6.18 -24.67 19.66
C TYR A 877 -5.09 -25.71 19.35
N PHE A 878 -5.42 -26.77 18.61
CA PHE A 878 -4.50 -27.87 18.32
C PHE A 878 -3.33 -27.45 17.41
N LYS A 879 -2.17 -28.05 17.58
CA LYS A 879 -0.99 -27.81 16.73
C LYS A 879 -1.16 -28.40 15.35
N ASP A 880 -1.69 -29.61 15.29
CA ASP A 880 -1.91 -30.36 14.06
C ASP A 880 -3.11 -31.31 14.20
N ILE A 881 -3.48 -31.94 13.08
CA ILE A 881 -4.64 -32.84 13.00
C ILE A 881 -4.43 -34.10 13.85
N ASN A 882 -3.19 -34.55 14.06
CA ASN A 882 -2.92 -35.75 14.85
C ASN A 882 -3.12 -35.47 16.35
N GLU A 883 -2.63 -34.33 16.85
CA GLU A 883 -2.86 -33.89 18.23
C GLU A 883 -4.36 -33.82 18.53
N ARG A 884 -5.15 -33.31 17.57
CA ARG A 884 -6.61 -33.30 17.66
C ARG A 884 -7.21 -34.70 17.73
N ARG A 885 -6.85 -35.59 16.81
CA ARG A 885 -7.34 -36.97 16.78
C ARG A 885 -7.02 -37.73 18.07
N GLN A 886 -5.84 -37.51 18.64
CA GLN A 886 -5.44 -38.11 19.91
C GLN A 886 -6.34 -37.61 21.06
N ASP A 887 -6.60 -36.31 21.14
CA ASP A 887 -7.49 -35.74 22.15
C ASP A 887 -8.93 -36.25 22.00
N ASP A 888 -9.47 -36.29 20.78
CA ASP A 888 -10.81 -36.83 20.51
C ASP A 888 -10.94 -38.29 20.94
N GLN A 889 -9.94 -39.12 20.60
CA GLN A 889 -9.87 -40.52 21.03
C GLN A 889 -9.84 -40.66 22.55
N ILE A 890 -9.01 -39.86 23.23
CA ILE A 890 -8.92 -39.92 24.70
C ILE A 890 -10.22 -39.45 25.35
N ARG A 891 -10.86 -38.38 24.85
CA ARG A 891 -12.15 -37.92 25.37
C ARG A 891 -13.25 -38.97 25.19
N GLN A 892 -13.27 -39.69 24.07
CA GLN A 892 -14.19 -40.81 23.89
C GLN A 892 -13.94 -41.92 24.94
N HIS A 893 -12.68 -42.31 25.15
CA HIS A 893 -12.32 -43.29 26.17
C HIS A 893 -12.67 -42.81 27.59
N ILE A 894 -12.51 -41.52 27.89
CA ILE A 894 -12.96 -40.92 29.15
C ILE A 894 -14.47 -41.09 29.32
N GLY A 895 -15.25 -40.81 28.28
CA GLY A 895 -16.71 -41.03 28.29
C GLY A 895 -17.07 -42.49 28.57
N GLU A 896 -16.38 -43.43 27.93
CA GLU A 896 -16.54 -44.86 28.17
C GLU A 896 -16.16 -45.26 29.60
N LEU A 897 -15.04 -44.76 30.13
CA LEU A 897 -14.60 -45.00 31.51
C LEU A 897 -15.61 -44.48 32.52
N ILE A 898 -16.07 -43.23 32.37
CA ILE A 898 -17.08 -42.63 33.24
C ILE A 898 -18.37 -43.47 33.20
N SER A 899 -18.81 -43.92 32.02
CA SER A 899 -20.01 -44.74 31.90
C SER A 899 -19.90 -46.11 32.58
N LYS A 900 -18.69 -46.68 32.64
CA LYS A 900 -18.39 -47.95 33.34
C LYS A 900 -18.27 -47.76 34.85
N THR A 901 -17.60 -46.70 35.30
CA THR A 901 -17.35 -46.43 36.72
C THR A 901 -18.58 -45.87 37.43
N LEU A 902 -19.39 -45.05 36.74
CA LEU A 902 -20.57 -44.38 37.29
C LEU A 902 -21.86 -44.75 36.52
N PRO A 903 -22.29 -46.04 36.53
CA PRO A 903 -23.47 -46.48 35.81
C PRO A 903 -24.78 -46.02 36.47
N ALA A 904 -25.88 -46.03 35.70
CA ALA A 904 -27.20 -45.58 36.17
C ALA A 904 -27.72 -46.35 37.40
N ASP A 905 -27.39 -47.63 37.52
CA ASP A 905 -27.80 -48.44 38.68
C ASP A 905 -27.04 -48.05 39.95
N TYR A 906 -25.75 -47.70 39.80
CA TYR A 906 -24.94 -47.18 40.90
C TYR A 906 -25.46 -45.80 41.36
N ARG A 907 -25.92 -44.95 40.43
CA ARG A 907 -26.59 -43.69 40.74
C ARG A 907 -27.84 -43.90 41.60
N LYS A 908 -28.75 -44.78 41.15
CA LYS A 908 -30.00 -45.07 41.88
C LYS A 908 -29.72 -45.57 43.28
N LYS A 909 -28.80 -46.53 43.42
CA LYS A 909 -28.39 -47.05 44.73
C LYS A 909 -27.82 -45.95 45.63
N THR A 910 -26.95 -45.10 45.09
CA THR A 910 -26.34 -43.99 45.85
C THR A 910 -27.37 -42.95 46.30
N ILE A 911 -28.38 -42.64 45.49
CA ILE A 911 -29.49 -41.76 45.89
C ILE A 911 -30.27 -42.39 47.04
N THR A 912 -30.65 -43.67 46.92
CA THR A 912 -31.41 -44.37 47.98
C THR A 912 -30.63 -44.46 49.29
N ASP A 913 -29.33 -44.79 49.23
CA ASP A 913 -28.48 -44.96 50.42
C ASP A 913 -28.24 -43.65 51.19
N LEU A 914 -28.23 -42.51 50.48
CA LEU A 914 -27.86 -41.21 51.07
C LEU A 914 -29.05 -40.30 51.38
N CYS A 915 -30.24 -40.55 50.80
CA CYS A 915 -31.40 -39.67 50.98
C CYS A 915 -31.96 -39.60 52.42
N GLU A 916 -31.49 -40.45 53.33
CA GLU A 916 -31.91 -40.46 54.75
C GLU A 916 -30.94 -39.69 55.68
N LEU A 917 -29.83 -39.19 55.14
CA LEU A 917 -28.82 -38.43 55.88
C LEU A 917 -29.13 -36.93 55.89
N THR A 918 -28.48 -36.17 56.77
CA THR A 918 -28.59 -34.69 56.76
C THR A 918 -27.88 -34.09 55.54
N GLU A 919 -28.28 -32.90 55.10
CA GLU A 919 -27.67 -32.22 53.94
C GLU A 919 -26.13 -32.12 54.03
N ASN A 920 -25.59 -31.81 55.21
CA ASN A 920 -24.14 -31.74 55.43
C ASN A 920 -23.46 -33.12 55.28
N GLU A 921 -24.10 -34.19 55.74
CA GLU A 921 -23.58 -35.55 55.61
C GLU A 921 -23.67 -36.07 54.18
N ILE A 922 -24.76 -35.73 53.46
CA ILE A 922 -24.93 -36.01 52.03
C ILE A 922 -23.76 -35.43 51.25
N ARG A 923 -23.50 -34.12 51.41
CA ARG A 923 -22.40 -33.44 50.70
C ARG A 923 -21.04 -34.06 51.03
N LYS A 924 -20.77 -34.34 52.30
CA LYS A 924 -19.49 -34.91 52.75
C LYS A 924 -19.26 -36.34 52.24
N GLN A 925 -20.28 -37.20 52.27
CA GLN A 925 -20.15 -38.58 51.79
C GLN A 925 -20.08 -38.69 50.27
N LEU A 926 -20.84 -37.85 49.54
CA LEU A 926 -20.72 -37.76 48.08
C LEU A 926 -19.33 -37.30 47.67
N GLN A 927 -18.81 -36.26 48.30
CA GLN A 927 -17.48 -35.75 48.01
C GLN A 927 -16.41 -36.83 48.24
N ALA A 928 -16.44 -37.52 49.38
CA ALA A 928 -15.52 -38.63 49.67
C ALA A 928 -15.62 -39.79 48.66
N LYS A 929 -16.83 -40.15 48.21
CA LYS A 929 -17.02 -41.19 47.18
C LYS A 929 -16.46 -40.74 45.82
N PHE A 930 -16.72 -39.51 45.42
CA PHE A 930 -16.27 -38.96 44.14
C PHE A 930 -14.75 -38.70 44.12
N ASP A 931 -14.12 -38.41 45.27
CA ASP A 931 -12.66 -38.32 45.39
C ASP A 931 -11.98 -39.66 45.13
N VAL A 932 -12.58 -40.78 45.57
CA VAL A 932 -12.08 -42.13 45.28
C VAL A 932 -12.23 -42.44 43.79
N HIS A 933 -13.42 -42.22 43.21
CA HIS A 933 -13.67 -42.44 41.79
C HIS A 933 -12.76 -41.58 40.89
N GLN A 934 -12.49 -40.34 41.30
CA GLN A 934 -11.56 -39.45 40.60
C GLN A 934 -10.15 -40.05 40.56
N ASN A 935 -9.64 -40.56 41.69
CA ASN A 935 -8.32 -41.19 41.75
C ASN A 935 -8.22 -42.46 40.88
N ASP A 936 -9.27 -43.28 40.87
CA ASP A 936 -9.33 -44.49 40.03
C ASP A 936 -9.32 -44.13 38.54
N LEU A 937 -10.19 -43.19 38.14
CA LEU A 937 -10.25 -42.69 36.76
C LEU A 937 -8.93 -42.03 36.32
N ASP A 938 -8.26 -41.28 37.20
CA ASP A 938 -6.95 -40.68 36.91
C ASP A 938 -5.85 -41.73 36.71
N ASN A 939 -5.93 -42.88 37.38
CA ASN A 939 -4.99 -43.98 37.20
C ASN A 939 -5.23 -44.72 35.89
N ASP A 940 -6.49 -44.99 35.52
CA ASP A 940 -6.85 -45.57 34.23
C ASP A 940 -6.44 -44.65 33.07
N LEU A 941 -6.61 -43.33 33.25
CA LEU A 941 -6.20 -42.33 32.27
C LEU A 941 -4.68 -42.34 32.02
N LYS A 942 -3.85 -42.60 33.05
CA LYS A 942 -2.40 -42.76 32.87
C LYS A 942 -2.03 -43.95 31.98
N ILE A 943 -2.82 -45.03 31.99
CA ILE A 943 -2.62 -46.19 31.12
C ILE A 943 -2.94 -45.81 29.68
N ILE A 944 -4.04 -45.11 29.46
CA ILE A 944 -4.45 -44.62 28.13
C ILE A 944 -3.40 -43.67 27.56
N PHE A 945 -2.86 -42.74 28.35
CA PHE A 945 -1.80 -41.83 27.89
C PHE A 945 -0.53 -42.54 27.40
N LYS A 946 -0.19 -43.68 28.01
CA LYS A 946 0.93 -44.51 27.55
C LYS A 946 0.60 -45.22 26.23
N ALA A 947 -0.64 -45.70 26.07
CA ALA A 947 -1.08 -46.38 24.85
C ALA A 947 -1.19 -45.43 23.65
N THR A 948 -1.67 -44.20 23.84
CA THR A 948 -1.88 -43.22 22.76
C THR A 948 -0.66 -42.37 22.44
N SER A 949 0.43 -42.48 23.22
CA SER A 949 1.62 -41.63 23.11
C SER A 949 1.31 -40.12 23.14
N ALA A 950 0.30 -39.74 23.94
CA ALA A 950 -0.16 -38.36 24.00
C ALA A 950 0.93 -37.39 24.52
N SER A 951 0.97 -36.18 23.96
CA SER A 951 1.86 -35.10 24.41
C SER A 951 1.55 -34.68 25.85
N GLU A 952 2.52 -34.13 26.58
CA GLU A 952 2.31 -33.66 27.97
C GLU A 952 1.17 -32.63 28.05
N ARG A 953 1.06 -31.76 27.05
CA ARG A 953 -0.04 -30.80 26.89
C ARG A 953 -1.42 -31.46 26.76
N ILE A 954 -1.55 -32.54 25.98
CA ILE A 954 -2.80 -33.31 25.88
C ILE A 954 -3.09 -34.02 27.21
N ARG A 955 -2.07 -34.54 27.89
CA ARG A 955 -2.25 -35.27 29.16
C ARG A 955 -2.84 -34.38 30.25
N ASP A 956 -2.28 -33.19 30.45
CA ASP A 956 -2.77 -32.25 31.46
C ASP A 956 -4.20 -31.80 31.16
N ARG A 957 -4.50 -31.61 29.87
CA ARG A 957 -5.82 -31.25 29.36
C ARG A 957 -6.88 -32.33 29.60
N CYS A 958 -6.59 -33.57 29.22
CA CYS A 958 -7.52 -34.68 29.42
C CYS A 958 -7.76 -34.95 30.91
N ARG A 959 -6.77 -34.70 31.79
CA ARG A 959 -6.96 -34.74 33.25
C ARG A 959 -7.93 -33.67 33.73
N GLN A 960 -7.76 -32.42 33.26
CA GLN A 960 -8.68 -31.32 33.60
C GLN A 960 -10.10 -31.61 33.12
N PHE A 961 -10.25 -32.11 31.89
CA PHE A 961 -11.54 -32.53 31.34
C PHE A 961 -12.20 -33.62 32.19
N LEU A 962 -11.46 -34.67 32.55
CA LEU A 962 -11.95 -35.74 33.41
C LEU A 962 -12.42 -35.19 34.77
N LYS A 963 -11.57 -34.40 35.44
CA LYS A 963 -11.90 -33.78 36.73
C LYS A 963 -13.19 -32.97 36.66
N ARG A 964 -13.37 -32.18 35.59
CA ARG A 964 -14.61 -31.40 35.39
C ARG A 964 -15.83 -32.28 35.20
N GLN A 965 -15.77 -33.30 34.35
CA GLN A 965 -16.88 -34.22 34.12
C GLN A 965 -17.30 -34.91 35.43
N VAL A 966 -16.33 -35.36 36.23
CA VAL A 966 -16.59 -35.98 37.53
C VAL A 966 -17.24 -34.99 38.51
N THR A 967 -16.76 -33.73 38.55
CA THR A 967 -17.38 -32.67 39.37
C THR A 967 -18.81 -32.33 38.93
N GLU A 968 -19.07 -32.21 37.63
CA GLU A 968 -20.41 -31.95 37.09
C GLU A 968 -21.39 -33.08 37.43
N ILE A 969 -20.94 -34.34 37.30
CA ILE A 969 -21.72 -35.51 37.69
C ILE A 969 -21.96 -35.53 39.21
N SER A 970 -20.93 -35.26 40.01
CA SER A 970 -21.03 -35.18 41.48
C SER A 970 -22.06 -34.15 41.92
N ASN A 971 -22.00 -32.94 41.34
CA ASN A 971 -22.97 -31.87 41.61
C ASN A 971 -24.39 -32.28 41.22
N ALA A 972 -24.57 -32.86 40.02
CA ALA A 972 -25.88 -33.34 39.58
C ALA A 972 -26.44 -34.45 40.49
N TRP A 973 -25.58 -35.34 40.99
CA TRP A 973 -25.99 -36.39 41.93
C TRP A 973 -26.33 -35.81 43.29
N CYS A 974 -25.54 -34.84 43.78
CA CYS A 974 -25.82 -34.10 45.01
C CYS A 974 -27.19 -33.43 44.95
N THR A 975 -27.50 -32.70 43.87
CA THR A 975 -28.84 -32.11 43.67
C THR A 975 -29.94 -33.18 43.67
N ALA A 976 -29.72 -34.31 43.01
CA ALA A 976 -30.70 -35.39 42.96
C ALA A 976 -30.92 -36.06 44.33
N VAL A 977 -29.86 -36.24 45.14
CA VAL A 977 -29.98 -36.79 46.50
C VAL A 977 -30.72 -35.81 47.42
N LEU A 978 -30.42 -34.50 47.32
CA LEU A 978 -31.11 -33.48 48.11
C LEU A 978 -32.60 -33.40 47.76
N GLN A 979 -32.95 -33.44 46.47
CA GLN A 979 -34.36 -33.51 46.05
C GLN A 979 -35.07 -34.75 46.60
N ALA A 980 -34.42 -35.92 46.57
CA ALA A 980 -34.99 -37.15 47.13
C ALA A 980 -35.12 -37.10 48.66
N HIS A 981 -34.16 -36.46 49.34
CA HIS A 981 -34.21 -36.21 50.78
C HIS A 981 -35.40 -35.31 51.13
N ASP A 982 -35.55 -34.17 50.45
CA ASP A 982 -36.65 -33.23 50.67
C ASP A 982 -38.02 -33.88 50.40
N GLN A 983 -38.12 -34.71 49.35
CA GLN A 983 -39.33 -35.45 49.03
C GLN A 983 -39.69 -36.44 50.15
N LYS A 984 -38.73 -37.19 50.69
CA LYS A 984 -38.95 -38.09 51.83
C LYS A 984 -39.34 -37.34 53.10
N GLN A 985 -38.69 -36.21 53.39
CA GLN A 985 -39.03 -35.36 54.54
C GLN A 985 -40.47 -34.83 54.41
N MET A 986 -40.88 -34.40 53.21
CA MET A 986 -42.27 -34.04 52.93
C MET A 986 -43.24 -35.21 53.09
N GLU A 987 -42.90 -36.42 52.63
CA GLU A 987 -43.72 -37.62 52.83
C GLU A 987 -43.90 -37.97 54.32
N VAL A 988 -42.84 -37.84 55.13
CA VAL A 988 -42.90 -38.04 56.59
C VAL A 988 -43.78 -36.96 57.24
N LEU A 989 -43.59 -35.69 56.89
CA LEU A 989 -44.41 -34.58 57.39
C LEU A 989 -45.90 -34.74 57.01
N VAL A 990 -46.20 -35.20 55.79
CA VAL A 990 -47.56 -35.48 55.33
C VAL A 990 -48.16 -36.68 56.07
N ARG A 991 -47.37 -37.73 56.32
CA ARG A 991 -47.81 -38.91 57.08
C ARG A 991 -48.11 -38.57 58.54
N ASP A 992 -47.20 -37.86 59.19
CA ASP A 992 -47.32 -37.47 60.59
C ASP A 992 -48.43 -36.41 60.76
N GLY A 993 -48.56 -35.47 59.82
CA GLY A 993 -49.68 -34.52 59.78
C GLY A 993 -51.03 -35.18 59.47
N SER A 994 -51.06 -36.25 58.67
CA SER A 994 -52.25 -37.10 58.45
C SER A 994 -52.67 -37.82 59.73
N ASP A 995 -51.71 -38.31 60.51
CA ASP A 995 -51.97 -38.99 61.78
C ASP A 995 -52.40 -38.02 62.89
N ASP A 996 -51.91 -36.77 62.87
CA ASP A 996 -52.39 -35.69 63.75
C ASP A 996 -53.77 -35.12 63.31
N LEU A 997 -54.12 -35.16 62.02
CA LEU A 997 -55.47 -34.83 61.53
C LEU A 997 -56.49 -35.96 61.73
N ARG A 998 -56.03 -37.20 61.94
CA ARG A 998 -56.86 -38.39 62.22
C ARG A 998 -57.10 -38.64 63.70
N LYS A 999 -56.25 -38.10 64.59
CA LYS A 999 -56.51 -38.00 66.03
C LYS A 999 -57.42 -36.82 66.34
#